data_AF-A0A2M9M9H3-F1
#
_entry.id   AF-A0A2M9M9H3-F1
#
_cell.length_a   1.000
_cell.length_b   1.000
_cell.length_c   1.000
_cell.angle_alpha   90.00
_cell.angle_beta   90.00
_cell.angle_gamma   90.00
#
_symmetry.space_group_name_H-M   'P 1'
#
loop_
_entity.id
_entity.type
_entity.pdbx_description
1 polymer ?
#
loop_
_entity_poly.entity_id
_entity_poly.type
_entity_poly.pdbx_seq_one_letter_code
_entity_poly.pdbx_strand_id
1 'polypeptide(L)'
;MAMTEPRPRIDERAISAGTTMRFVLLVVLLLVSSGSMMSAVGGVAGDPNGSGGFGCQLAAGMDPTQGDGPAGYVGPIAHSDALQACIDRYDPTPPWWSNLVWPSLVVIAAGVLFWVLPVWKARRGRVVALEAVDHDGEIRRVVADVAAAAGLAQVPRIVIDPTAASTGAVVFGRTRRPTVCLHAGLLARRSRDPGGFRAVLLHEFAHIGNGDVTLTYATVAVWRVFVVCVLLPYLVWYAVAISGSLGATFWSTEEPYAVRAVVLPFFMIVLVYLARSDVLCSREVYADLAAVRWGADPRGWAVVAPEPPGGRARRMFASFSELWRTHPRWDLRRDALTDPAALFGVRALPMFLTGAAAAMISAQAAHYLASGSRVSPWTQPVTSLVAAVVATGGAGVALWRAVAHAVLTERRVPSGIRAGLWLGAGMVAGVLDMHQLAVAQWLPDQPEVLVLVVLAGMVFAWWTTQCALLWFQAWTGRSQRPAMLLVMAAACLLLTAWFAWWQSGGTDLASGWLSPEAERQALERTFPGPIAAHPTVLSVSAVVFPVLAGLQRPLVLTAVGAMWVVPLLAWTAGSVTAVRRRPSGASGDAVEPGPPLTPMPPATTRAALRGAGRGGLLACGRGHQGLPAHPATTPRTAGRSLHLPLPGMDDHRLGGGVDGDRHGRQRLGPLLPAAPRADHRRNHGPGRSGRALRTPLHRRLRSATADSRVALLLASLRGMAAGPGSAGARARVHRDRHRPCHHRGVGDSADAGGRGAMRGPGATARDRAEADRPSSRCQCLVRRGGGGHDRGCVAVTERGFAGVREVSPSASGARVRTRTDQGTASGRLAPVRWAGADPALCRCRRGSWRGPEPGRGRARPHRVVRLQAGVREARSGRAGCR
;
A
#
# COMPACT_ATOMS: atom_id res chain seq x y z
N MET A 1 -16.42 20.70 47.76
CA MET A 1 -16.09 19.99 46.52
C MET A 1 -14.86 19.14 46.77
N ALA A 2 -14.97 17.81 46.74
CA ALA A 2 -13.78 16.97 46.73
C ALA A 2 -13.10 17.12 45.36
N MET A 3 -11.83 17.55 45.34
CA MET A 3 -11.05 17.52 44.11
C MET A 3 -10.83 16.05 43.73
N THR A 4 -11.51 15.61 42.68
CA THR A 4 -11.29 14.29 42.10
C THR A 4 -9.82 14.20 41.68
N GLU A 5 -9.04 13.29 42.28
CA GLU A 5 -7.64 13.14 41.90
C GLU A 5 -7.53 12.94 40.39
N PRO A 6 -6.61 13.66 39.71
CA PRO A 6 -6.48 13.55 38.27
C PRO A 6 -6.06 12.13 37.91
N ARG A 7 -7.00 11.35 37.35
CA ARG A 7 -6.76 9.96 36.89
C ARG A 7 -5.41 9.90 36.15
N PRO A 8 -4.50 8.96 36.50
CA PRO A 8 -3.17 8.91 35.93
C PRO A 8 -3.24 8.80 34.41
N ARG A 9 -2.81 9.87 33.72
CA ARG A 9 -2.82 9.91 32.25
C ARG A 9 -1.80 8.89 31.75
N ILE A 10 -2.31 7.89 31.04
CA ILE A 10 -1.48 6.89 30.38
C ILE A 10 -0.56 7.61 29.38
N ASP A 11 0.75 7.34 29.44
CA ASP A 11 1.67 7.90 28.47
C ASP A 11 1.45 7.25 27.10
N GLU A 12 0.66 7.91 26.26
CA GLU A 12 0.39 7.51 24.89
C GLU A 12 1.67 7.40 24.04
N ARG A 13 2.83 7.96 24.45
CA ARG A 13 4.11 7.73 23.78
C ARG A 13 4.55 6.27 23.86
N ALA A 14 4.09 5.51 24.87
CA ALA A 14 4.25 4.06 24.92
C ALA A 14 3.49 3.34 23.80
N ILE A 15 2.46 3.98 23.24
CA ILE A 15 1.63 3.51 22.14
C ILE A 15 2.05 4.22 20.83
N SER A 16 3.23 3.82 20.31
CA SER A 16 3.83 4.33 19.06
C SER A 16 2.79 4.80 18.02
N ALA A 17 2.92 6.04 17.55
CA ALA A 17 1.97 6.72 16.67
C ALA A 17 1.57 5.91 15.42
N GLY A 18 2.40 4.96 14.98
CA GLY A 18 2.12 4.10 13.84
C GLY A 18 2.23 4.80 12.49
N THR A 19 2.82 6.00 12.48
CA THR A 19 3.28 6.70 11.26
C THR A 19 4.38 5.89 10.58
N THR A 20 5.27 5.24 11.34
CA THR A 20 6.27 4.31 10.82
C THR A 20 5.67 3.15 10.03
N MET A 21 4.61 2.49 10.52
CA MET A 21 4.00 1.35 9.82
C MET A 21 3.33 1.78 8.51
N ARG A 22 2.70 2.97 8.50
CA ARG A 22 2.15 3.58 7.27
C ARG A 22 3.25 3.94 6.26
N PHE A 23 4.39 4.45 6.73
CA PHE A 23 5.54 4.73 5.88
C PHE A 23 6.15 3.44 5.31
N VAL A 24 6.27 2.37 6.11
CA VAL A 24 6.69 1.05 5.63
C VAL A 24 5.71 0.53 4.57
N LEU A 25 4.40 0.62 4.81
CA LEU A 25 3.37 0.24 3.83
C LEU A 25 3.53 1.01 2.50
N LEU A 26 3.75 2.33 2.56
CA LEU A 26 4.02 3.15 1.38
C LEU A 26 5.30 2.71 0.65
N VAL A 27 6.39 2.47 1.36
CA VAL A 27 7.66 2.00 0.76
C VAL A 27 7.45 0.64 0.09
N VAL A 28 6.75 -0.29 0.74
CA VAL A 28 6.50 -1.62 0.16
C VAL A 28 5.62 -1.53 -1.08
N LEU A 29 4.51 -0.78 -1.04
CA LEU A 29 3.69 -0.51 -2.23
C LEU A 29 4.54 0.05 -3.38
N LEU A 30 5.40 1.02 -3.09
CA LEU A 30 6.29 1.63 -4.08
C LEU A 30 7.28 0.61 -4.66
N LEU A 31 7.92 -0.24 -3.86
CA LEU A 31 8.86 -1.27 -4.36
C LEU A 31 8.17 -2.33 -5.22
N VAL A 32 7.00 -2.80 -4.78
CA VAL A 32 6.18 -3.79 -5.50
C VAL A 32 5.71 -3.23 -6.85
N SER A 33 5.20 -2.00 -6.85
CA SER A 33 4.82 -1.27 -8.08
C SER A 33 6.01 -1.06 -9.01
N SER A 34 7.16 -0.67 -8.45
CA SER A 34 8.39 -0.40 -9.22
C SER A 34 8.87 -1.64 -9.96
N GLY A 35 8.91 -2.79 -9.28
CA GLY A 35 9.32 -4.04 -9.92
C GLY A 35 8.30 -4.54 -10.95
N SER A 36 7.00 -4.43 -10.66
CA SER A 36 5.93 -4.81 -11.60
C SER A 36 6.00 -4.00 -12.90
N MET A 37 5.96 -2.67 -12.79
CA MET A 37 5.98 -1.76 -13.94
C MET A 37 7.27 -1.90 -14.75
N MET A 38 8.43 -2.02 -14.10
CA MET A 38 9.71 -2.08 -14.81
C MET A 38 10.06 -3.47 -15.34
N SER A 39 9.46 -4.54 -14.81
CA SER A 39 9.48 -5.87 -15.45
C SER A 39 8.77 -5.83 -16.80
N ALA A 40 7.59 -5.21 -16.88
CA ALA A 40 6.85 -5.04 -18.14
C ALA A 40 7.63 -4.23 -19.19
N VAL A 41 8.30 -3.14 -18.79
CA VAL A 41 9.20 -2.36 -19.67
C VAL A 41 10.42 -3.19 -20.10
N GLY A 42 10.96 -4.02 -19.20
CA GLY A 42 12.14 -4.85 -19.45
C GLY A 42 11.88 -5.99 -20.45
N GLY A 43 10.75 -6.67 -20.35
CA GLY A 43 10.40 -7.79 -21.24
C GLY A 43 10.40 -7.40 -22.73
N VAL A 44 9.71 -6.31 -23.07
CA VAL A 44 9.62 -5.83 -24.47
C VAL A 44 10.93 -5.20 -24.98
N ALA A 45 11.83 -4.76 -24.10
CA ALA A 45 13.17 -4.38 -24.50
C ALA A 45 14.05 -5.61 -24.87
N GLY A 46 13.73 -6.79 -24.34
CA GLY A 46 14.35 -8.06 -24.71
C GLY A 46 13.80 -8.64 -26.02
N ASP A 47 12.49 -8.48 -26.25
CA ASP A 47 11.83 -8.89 -27.50
C ASP A 47 11.05 -7.74 -28.16
N PRO A 48 11.69 -6.99 -29.09
CA PRO A 48 11.04 -5.91 -29.82
C PRO A 48 10.00 -6.39 -30.85
N ASN A 49 9.87 -7.70 -31.11
CA ASN A 49 8.85 -8.25 -32.00
C ASN A 49 7.55 -8.62 -31.26
N GLY A 50 7.52 -8.57 -29.92
CA GLY A 50 6.31 -8.80 -29.12
C GLY A 50 5.75 -10.22 -29.21
N SER A 51 6.62 -11.21 -29.43
CA SER A 51 6.32 -12.59 -29.83
C SER A 51 6.89 -13.67 -28.90
N GLY A 52 7.78 -13.35 -27.96
CA GLY A 52 8.59 -14.30 -27.18
C GLY A 52 7.77 -15.39 -26.49
N GLY A 53 7.00 -15.02 -25.45
CA GLY A 53 6.09 -15.95 -24.80
C GLY A 53 4.85 -16.30 -25.63
N PHE A 54 4.22 -15.30 -26.25
CA PHE A 54 2.90 -15.47 -26.89
C PHE A 54 2.96 -16.31 -28.17
N GLY A 55 4.00 -16.15 -28.98
CA GLY A 55 4.24 -16.97 -30.18
C GLY A 55 4.50 -18.44 -29.82
N CYS A 56 5.22 -18.70 -28.72
CA CYS A 56 5.40 -20.06 -28.19
C CYS A 56 4.09 -20.66 -27.66
N GLN A 57 3.25 -19.88 -26.98
CA GLN A 57 1.92 -20.34 -26.52
C GLN A 57 0.99 -20.67 -27.69
N LEU A 58 0.93 -19.80 -28.71
CA LEU A 58 0.17 -20.08 -29.95
C LEU A 58 0.70 -21.31 -30.68
N ALA A 59 2.03 -21.50 -30.77
CA ALA A 59 2.65 -22.68 -31.35
C ALA A 59 2.37 -23.97 -30.56
N ALA A 60 2.17 -23.87 -29.24
CA ALA A 60 1.71 -24.96 -28.39
C ALA A 60 0.19 -25.20 -28.46
N GLY A 61 -0.53 -24.52 -29.37
CA GLY A 61 -1.98 -24.71 -29.56
C GLY A 61 -2.86 -23.92 -28.60
N MET A 62 -2.38 -22.78 -28.07
CA MET A 62 -3.26 -21.80 -27.42
C MET A 62 -4.22 -21.21 -28.45
N ASP A 63 -5.52 -21.26 -28.16
CA ASP A 63 -6.55 -20.60 -28.97
C ASP A 63 -6.99 -19.30 -28.28
N PRO A 64 -6.55 -18.11 -28.76
CA PRO A 64 -6.88 -16.84 -28.15
C PRO A 64 -8.37 -16.46 -28.32
N THR A 65 -9.14 -17.22 -29.10
CA THR A 65 -10.59 -17.01 -29.26
C THR A 65 -11.43 -17.67 -28.17
N GLN A 66 -10.86 -18.61 -27.39
CA GLN A 66 -11.53 -19.25 -26.25
C GLN A 66 -11.49 -18.41 -24.96
N GLY A 67 -10.78 -17.28 -24.97
CA GLY A 67 -10.56 -16.44 -23.80
C GLY A 67 -9.65 -17.08 -22.75
N ASP A 68 -9.70 -16.55 -21.52
CA ASP A 68 -8.85 -16.99 -20.39
C ASP A 68 -9.19 -18.38 -19.83
N GLY A 69 -10.27 -19.00 -20.33
CA GLY A 69 -10.79 -20.25 -19.77
C GLY A 69 -9.87 -21.46 -20.00
N PRO A 70 -10.09 -22.58 -19.28
CA PRO A 70 -9.23 -23.76 -19.37
C PRO A 70 -9.03 -24.29 -20.80
N ALA A 71 -10.07 -24.14 -21.65
CA ALA A 71 -10.05 -24.50 -23.06
C ALA A 71 -8.89 -23.84 -23.85
N GLY A 72 -8.60 -22.56 -23.59
CA GLY A 72 -7.50 -21.84 -24.25
C GLY A 72 -6.11 -22.37 -23.89
N TYR A 73 -5.97 -23.07 -22.76
CA TYR A 73 -4.71 -23.59 -22.24
C TYR A 73 -4.51 -25.10 -22.44
N VAL A 74 -5.51 -25.85 -22.94
CA VAL A 74 -5.39 -27.31 -23.14
C VAL A 74 -4.19 -27.68 -24.02
N GLY A 75 -3.94 -26.94 -25.10
CA GLY A 75 -2.76 -27.10 -25.95
C GLY A 75 -1.45 -26.90 -25.18
N PRO A 76 -1.22 -25.71 -24.58
CA PRO A 76 -0.08 -25.43 -23.70
C PRO A 76 0.20 -26.50 -22.62
N ILE A 77 -0.83 -27.09 -22.01
CA ILE A 77 -0.68 -28.18 -21.03
C ILE A 77 -0.25 -29.48 -21.74
N ALA A 78 -0.96 -29.87 -22.81
CA ALA A 78 -0.69 -31.10 -23.56
C ALA A 78 0.69 -31.10 -24.24
N HIS A 79 1.26 -29.91 -24.46
CA HIS A 79 2.55 -29.68 -25.10
C HIS A 79 3.54 -28.93 -24.21
N SER A 80 3.45 -29.10 -22.87
CA SER A 80 4.28 -28.41 -21.87
C SER A 80 5.78 -28.42 -22.19
N ASP A 81 6.30 -29.56 -22.62
CA ASP A 81 7.73 -29.75 -22.87
C ASP A 81 8.18 -29.00 -24.14
N ALA A 82 7.33 -29.00 -25.17
CA ALA A 82 7.58 -28.27 -26.42
C ALA A 82 7.42 -26.75 -26.22
N LEU A 83 6.45 -26.34 -25.40
CA LEU A 83 6.25 -24.95 -24.98
C LEU A 83 7.48 -24.46 -24.19
N GLN A 84 7.95 -25.22 -23.20
CA GLN A 84 9.13 -24.86 -22.42
C GLN A 84 10.39 -24.79 -23.29
N ALA A 85 10.60 -25.77 -24.18
CA ALA A 85 11.72 -25.74 -25.12
C ALA A 85 11.67 -24.56 -26.12
N CYS A 86 10.46 -24.05 -26.43
CA CYS A 86 10.27 -22.84 -27.21
C CYS A 86 10.62 -21.59 -26.39
N ILE A 87 10.10 -21.47 -25.17
CA ILE A 87 10.39 -20.36 -24.23
C ILE A 87 11.89 -20.28 -23.94
N ASP A 88 12.52 -21.38 -23.55
CA ASP A 88 13.97 -21.45 -23.25
C ASP A 88 14.85 -20.99 -24.43
N ARG A 89 14.34 -21.09 -25.67
CA ARG A 89 15.04 -20.73 -26.90
C ARG A 89 14.77 -19.31 -27.39
N TYR A 90 13.54 -18.81 -27.26
CA TYR A 90 13.07 -17.56 -27.88
C TYR A 90 12.67 -16.46 -26.89
N ASP A 91 12.41 -16.81 -25.63
CA ASP A 91 12.10 -15.89 -24.53
C ASP A 91 12.89 -16.29 -23.26
N PRO A 92 14.24 -16.24 -23.31
CA PRO A 92 15.08 -16.70 -22.20
C PRO A 92 14.82 -15.84 -20.96
N THR A 93 14.22 -16.46 -19.94
CA THR A 93 13.77 -15.78 -18.72
C THR A 93 14.89 -14.90 -18.15
N PRO A 94 14.65 -13.60 -17.92
CA PRO A 94 15.69 -12.72 -17.40
C PRO A 94 16.14 -13.20 -16.01
N PRO A 95 17.43 -13.14 -15.69
CA PRO A 95 17.94 -13.74 -14.45
C PRO A 95 17.31 -13.06 -13.24
N TRP A 96 16.90 -13.85 -12.25
CA TRP A 96 16.07 -13.45 -11.10
C TRP A 96 16.45 -12.14 -10.39
N TRP A 97 17.73 -11.79 -10.39
CA TRP A 97 18.24 -10.56 -9.78
C TRP A 97 17.84 -9.29 -10.55
N SER A 98 17.52 -9.37 -11.84
CA SER A 98 17.12 -8.25 -12.69
C SER A 98 15.88 -7.53 -12.13
N ASN A 99 14.88 -8.31 -11.70
CA ASN A 99 13.66 -7.86 -11.02
C ASN A 99 13.94 -7.11 -9.70
N LEU A 100 15.11 -7.33 -9.07
CA LEU A 100 15.54 -6.66 -7.85
C LEU A 100 16.42 -5.42 -8.11
N VAL A 101 17.10 -5.33 -9.26
CA VAL A 101 17.92 -4.16 -9.63
C VAL A 101 17.08 -2.90 -9.58
N TRP A 102 15.88 -2.95 -10.16
CA TRP A 102 15.07 -1.75 -10.32
C TRP A 102 14.52 -1.22 -8.98
N PRO A 103 13.83 -2.02 -8.13
CA PRO A 103 13.47 -1.59 -6.78
C PRO A 103 14.67 -1.14 -5.93
N SER A 104 15.84 -1.77 -6.09
CA SER A 104 17.07 -1.36 -5.39
C SER A 104 17.54 0.04 -5.83
N LEU A 105 17.46 0.34 -7.14
CA LEU A 105 17.77 1.66 -7.69
C LEU A 105 16.86 2.75 -7.11
N VAL A 106 15.57 2.47 -6.86
CA VAL A 106 14.67 3.39 -6.13
C VAL A 106 15.21 3.71 -4.76
N VAL A 107 15.53 2.68 -3.97
CA VAL A 107 15.95 2.86 -2.57
C VAL A 107 17.24 3.69 -2.52
N ILE A 108 18.18 3.41 -3.42
CA ILE A 108 19.45 4.15 -3.53
C ILE A 108 19.19 5.61 -3.95
N ALA A 109 18.46 5.84 -5.05
CA ALA A 109 18.19 7.18 -5.56
C ALA A 109 17.33 8.01 -4.60
N ALA A 110 16.33 7.40 -3.96
CA ALA A 110 15.50 8.03 -2.94
C ALA A 110 16.31 8.33 -1.67
N GLY A 111 17.24 7.45 -1.30
CA GLY A 111 18.27 7.72 -0.30
C GLY A 111 19.06 8.97 -0.64
N VAL A 112 19.76 8.98 -1.78
CA VAL A 112 20.54 10.15 -2.24
C VAL A 112 19.70 11.43 -2.23
N LEU A 113 18.48 11.39 -2.79
CA LEU A 113 17.59 12.54 -2.82
C LEU A 113 17.16 12.99 -1.40
N PHE A 114 16.86 12.06 -0.49
CA PHE A 114 16.58 12.36 0.93
C PHE A 114 17.76 13.06 1.62
N TRP A 115 19.00 12.65 1.33
CA TRP A 115 20.20 13.30 1.88
C TRP A 115 20.46 14.69 1.29
N VAL A 116 20.17 14.90 -0.01
CA VAL A 116 20.41 16.16 -0.73
C VAL A 116 19.31 17.21 -0.48
N LEU A 117 18.03 16.81 -0.42
CA LEU A 117 16.88 17.73 -0.36
C LEU A 117 16.97 18.79 0.75
N PRO A 118 17.31 18.45 2.01
CA PRO A 118 17.39 19.46 3.07
C PRO A 118 18.54 20.45 2.86
N VAL A 119 19.69 19.99 2.35
CA VAL A 119 20.85 20.84 2.07
C VAL A 119 20.56 21.79 0.91
N TRP A 120 19.92 21.29 -0.14
CA TRP A 120 19.49 22.08 -1.29
C TRP A 120 18.45 23.14 -0.88
N LYS A 121 17.44 22.78 -0.09
CA LYS A 121 16.44 23.72 0.44
C LYS A 121 17.08 24.82 1.29
N ALA A 122 18.01 24.46 2.17
CA ALA A 122 18.75 25.40 3.01
C ALA A 122 19.65 26.37 2.22
N ARG A 123 20.14 25.98 1.05
CA ARG A 123 20.96 26.84 0.16
C ARG A 123 20.13 27.70 -0.80
N ARG A 124 18.94 27.23 -1.22
CA ARG A 124 18.07 27.95 -2.18
C ARG A 124 17.16 28.98 -1.52
N GLY A 125 16.65 28.71 -0.33
CA GLY A 125 15.96 29.74 0.44
C GLY A 125 16.96 30.84 0.76
N ARG A 126 16.60 32.10 0.49
CA ARG A 126 17.38 33.29 0.92
C ARG A 126 17.17 33.52 2.43
N VAL A 127 17.38 32.46 3.20
CA VAL A 127 17.09 32.42 4.63
C VAL A 127 18.15 33.18 5.40
N VAL A 128 17.70 34.06 6.28
CA VAL A 128 18.54 34.89 7.12
C VAL A 128 18.70 34.20 8.48
N ALA A 129 19.88 34.32 9.10
CA ALA A 129 20.12 33.80 10.44
C ALA A 129 19.30 34.63 11.46
N LEU A 130 18.81 33.98 12.54
CA LEU A 130 17.98 34.66 13.55
C LEU A 130 18.69 35.89 14.14
N GLU A 131 20.01 35.80 14.33
CA GLU A 131 20.91 36.84 14.82
C GLU A 131 20.79 38.19 14.08
N ALA A 132 20.43 38.19 12.79
CA ALA A 132 20.37 39.39 11.97
C ALA A 132 18.98 40.08 11.97
N VAL A 133 18.02 39.56 12.72
CA VAL A 133 16.65 40.11 12.87
C VAL A 133 16.25 40.24 14.34
N ASP A 134 16.71 39.33 15.19
CA ASP A 134 16.44 39.27 16.64
C ASP A 134 17.56 39.94 17.45
N HIS A 135 17.74 41.25 17.25
CA HIS A 135 18.83 42.02 17.89
C HIS A 135 18.73 42.01 19.43
N ASP A 136 17.52 42.05 19.97
CA ASP A 136 17.25 42.04 21.42
C ASP A 136 17.25 40.63 22.04
N GLY A 137 17.35 39.58 21.20
CA GLY A 137 17.30 38.18 21.64
C GLY A 137 15.92 37.71 22.15
N GLU A 138 14.86 38.48 21.92
CA GLU A 138 13.51 38.20 22.41
C GLU A 138 12.94 36.93 21.75
N ILE A 139 13.06 36.80 20.42
CA ILE A 139 12.56 35.65 19.68
C ILE A 139 13.35 34.39 20.08
N ARG A 140 14.66 34.50 20.29
CA ARG A 140 15.52 33.42 20.79
C ARG A 140 15.09 32.93 22.18
N ARG A 141 14.73 33.84 23.10
CA ARG A 141 14.19 33.47 24.43
C ARG A 141 12.88 32.71 24.29
N VAL A 142 11.89 33.26 23.58
CA VAL A 142 10.60 32.59 23.36
C VAL A 142 10.78 31.22 22.69
N VAL A 143 11.68 31.10 21.71
CA VAL A 143 12.02 29.81 21.09
C VAL A 143 12.63 28.83 22.09
N ALA A 144 13.54 29.27 22.96
CA ALA A 144 14.15 28.42 23.98
C ALA A 144 13.11 27.96 25.02
N ASP A 145 12.26 28.86 25.50
CA ASP A 145 11.18 28.57 26.46
C ASP A 145 10.18 27.57 25.88
N VAL A 146 9.81 27.74 24.60
CA VAL A 146 8.90 26.82 23.90
C VAL A 146 9.57 25.46 23.61
N ALA A 147 10.87 25.43 23.34
CA ALA A 147 11.62 24.19 23.16
C ALA A 147 11.77 23.41 24.48
N ALA A 148 11.97 24.12 25.60
CA ALA A 148 11.97 23.56 26.94
C ALA A 148 10.58 23.02 27.33
N ALA A 149 9.51 23.78 27.07
CA ALA A 149 8.13 23.34 27.31
C ALA A 149 7.75 22.09 26.47
N ALA A 150 8.28 21.97 25.25
CA ALA A 150 8.14 20.78 24.41
C ALA A 150 9.03 19.59 24.86
N GLY A 151 9.96 19.79 25.78
CA GLY A 151 10.92 18.78 26.22
C GLY A 151 11.92 18.36 25.14
N LEU A 152 12.29 19.27 24.23
CA LEU A 152 13.28 18.99 23.20
C LEU A 152 14.70 18.93 23.79
N ALA A 153 15.43 17.85 23.52
CA ALA A 153 16.80 17.66 24.01
C ALA A 153 17.82 18.67 23.46
N GLN A 154 17.48 19.37 22.37
CA GLN A 154 18.29 20.46 21.81
C GLN A 154 17.35 21.48 21.14
N VAL A 155 17.61 22.77 21.35
CA VAL A 155 16.91 23.86 20.65
C VAL A 155 17.22 23.77 19.14
N PRO A 156 16.20 23.78 18.25
CA PRO A 156 16.43 23.72 16.81
C PRO A 156 17.15 24.97 16.30
N ARG A 157 17.89 24.84 15.19
CA ARG A 157 18.45 26.01 14.50
C ARG A 157 17.30 26.83 13.94
N ILE A 158 17.21 28.11 14.30
CA ILE A 158 16.22 29.02 13.73
C ILE A 158 16.82 29.77 12.55
N VAL A 159 16.04 29.88 11.48
CA VAL A 159 16.29 30.77 10.34
C VAL A 159 15.00 31.48 9.95
N ILE A 160 15.10 32.60 9.25
CA ILE A 160 13.95 33.42 8.85
C ILE A 160 13.89 33.47 7.34
N ASP A 161 12.70 33.26 6.76
CA ASP A 161 12.43 33.60 5.36
C ASP A 161 11.76 34.98 5.30
N PRO A 162 12.51 36.05 4.95
CA PRO A 162 11.97 37.40 4.85
C PRO A 162 11.00 37.56 3.65
N THR A 163 11.01 36.63 2.69
CA THR A 163 10.15 36.69 1.49
C THR A 163 8.80 36.00 1.69
N ALA A 164 8.67 35.15 2.72
CA ALA A 164 7.45 34.44 3.03
C ALA A 164 6.47 35.30 3.84
N ALA A 165 5.47 35.87 3.18
CA ALA A 165 4.42 36.70 3.80
C ALA A 165 3.36 35.90 4.59
N SER A 166 3.37 34.57 4.55
CA SER A 166 2.38 33.74 5.25
C SER A 166 2.66 33.63 6.76
N THR A 167 1.62 33.41 7.57
CA THR A 167 1.74 33.26 9.03
C THR A 167 2.16 31.84 9.45
N GLY A 168 3.05 31.21 8.70
CA GLY A 168 3.49 29.83 8.90
C GLY A 168 4.93 29.72 9.38
N ALA A 169 5.34 28.49 9.64
CA ALA A 169 6.73 28.09 9.78
C ALA A 169 6.92 26.75 9.06
N VAL A 170 8.17 26.34 8.84
CA VAL A 170 8.49 25.06 8.19
C VAL A 170 9.75 24.45 8.78
N VAL A 171 9.65 23.23 9.32
CA VAL A 171 10.83 22.44 9.69
C VAL A 171 11.50 21.75 8.48
N PHE A 172 12.83 21.78 8.46
CA PHE A 172 13.66 20.96 7.56
C PHE A 172 14.94 20.46 8.25
N GLY A 173 15.68 19.59 7.56
CA GLY A 173 16.91 18.97 8.09
C GLY A 173 16.69 17.50 8.47
N ARG A 174 17.33 17.06 9.55
CA ARG A 174 17.14 15.71 10.12
C ARG A 174 16.68 15.83 11.57
N THR A 175 16.02 14.80 12.10
CA THR A 175 15.54 14.80 13.50
C THR A 175 16.64 15.15 14.53
N ARG A 176 17.91 14.77 14.30
CA ARG A 176 19.05 15.10 15.18
C ARG A 176 19.68 16.48 14.95
N ARG A 177 19.34 17.17 13.86
CA ARG A 177 19.80 18.52 13.51
C ARG A 177 18.67 19.28 12.78
N PRO A 178 17.54 19.56 13.46
CA PRO A 178 16.42 20.25 12.87
C PRO A 178 16.75 21.73 12.65
N THR A 179 16.23 22.28 11.55
CA THR A 179 16.22 23.72 11.28
C THR A 179 14.77 24.16 11.08
N VAL A 180 14.32 25.13 11.85
CA VAL A 180 12.96 25.70 11.76
C VAL A 180 13.07 27.03 11.05
N CYS A 181 12.31 27.17 9.96
CA CYS A 181 12.22 28.39 9.19
C CYS A 181 10.95 29.14 9.57
N LEU A 182 11.09 30.34 10.15
CA LEU A 182 9.97 31.21 10.48
C LEU A 182 9.71 32.14 9.29
N HIS A 183 8.45 32.23 8.87
CA HIS A 183 8.06 33.17 7.81
C HIS A 183 7.89 34.58 8.37
N ALA A 184 8.19 35.61 7.58
CA ALA A 184 8.04 37.02 7.98
C ALA A 184 6.62 37.35 8.47
N GLY A 185 5.58 36.78 7.83
CA GLY A 185 4.19 36.97 8.24
C GLY A 185 3.88 36.44 9.65
N LEU A 186 4.52 35.35 10.07
CA LEU A 186 4.39 34.81 11.43
C LEU A 186 5.07 35.72 12.46
N LEU A 187 6.27 36.23 12.14
CA LEU A 187 6.98 37.17 13.00
C LEU A 187 6.22 38.50 13.15
N ALA A 188 5.66 39.04 12.07
CA ALA A 188 4.85 40.27 12.10
C ALA A 188 3.56 40.14 12.94
N ARG A 189 3.07 38.91 13.16
CA ARG A 189 1.89 38.62 14.00
C ARG A 189 2.24 38.46 15.48
N ARG A 190 3.51 38.23 15.84
CA ARG A 190 3.95 37.82 17.21
C ARG A 190 3.48 38.75 18.33
N SER A 191 3.42 40.06 18.09
CA SER A 191 3.02 41.07 19.08
C SER A 191 1.51 41.23 19.21
N ARG A 192 0.75 40.98 18.14
CA ARG A 192 -0.73 41.05 18.13
C ARG A 192 -1.38 39.76 18.60
N ASP A 193 -0.70 38.64 18.40
CA ASP A 193 -1.16 37.30 18.78
C ASP A 193 0.02 36.40 19.19
N PRO A 194 0.57 36.62 20.40
CA PRO A 194 1.65 35.80 20.94
C PRO A 194 1.20 34.35 21.22
N GLY A 195 -0.10 34.14 21.48
CA GLY A 195 -0.69 32.81 21.67
C GLY A 195 -0.63 31.98 20.39
N GLY A 196 -1.06 32.54 19.26
CA GLY A 196 -0.95 31.92 17.95
C GLY A 196 0.49 31.72 17.49
N PHE A 197 1.39 32.68 17.76
CA PHE A 197 2.82 32.51 17.51
C PHE A 197 3.40 31.29 18.26
N ARG A 198 3.12 31.20 19.57
CA ARG A 198 3.54 30.07 20.42
C ARG A 198 2.89 28.74 19.99
N ALA A 199 1.63 28.75 19.57
CA ALA A 199 0.93 27.55 19.08
C ALA A 199 1.57 26.99 17.79
N VAL A 200 1.94 27.86 16.84
CA VAL A 200 2.65 27.43 15.62
C VAL A 200 4.03 26.87 15.95
N LEU A 201 4.80 27.52 16.82
CA LEU A 201 6.11 26.98 17.27
C LEU A 201 5.98 25.61 17.93
N LEU A 202 4.98 25.41 18.79
CA LEU A 202 4.72 24.12 19.44
C LEU A 202 4.32 23.02 18.44
N HIS A 203 3.57 23.36 17.38
CA HIS A 203 3.24 22.42 16.30
C HIS A 203 4.48 22.03 15.47
N GLU A 204 5.30 23.00 15.04
CA GLU A 204 6.55 22.69 14.34
C GLU A 204 7.52 21.86 15.22
N PHE A 205 7.60 22.17 16.51
CA PHE A 205 8.41 21.42 17.47
C PHE A 205 7.85 20.02 17.71
N ALA A 206 6.54 19.81 17.54
CA ALA A 206 5.94 18.49 17.65
C ALA A 206 6.39 17.57 16.52
N HIS A 207 6.54 18.07 15.30
CA HIS A 207 7.17 17.30 14.23
C HIS A 207 8.65 16.96 14.52
N ILE A 208 9.37 17.79 15.27
CA ILE A 208 10.73 17.48 15.72
C ILE A 208 10.70 16.37 16.78
N GLY A 209 9.91 16.54 17.83
CA GLY A 209 9.80 15.58 18.93
C GLY A 209 9.26 14.20 18.51
N ASN A 210 8.31 14.16 17.58
CA ASN A 210 7.78 12.92 16.99
C ASN A 210 8.74 12.27 15.97
N GLY A 211 9.81 12.97 15.56
CA GLY A 211 10.74 12.51 14.52
C GLY A 211 10.21 12.60 13.08
N ASP A 212 9.04 13.19 12.90
CA ASP A 212 8.28 13.31 11.65
C ASP A 212 9.01 14.01 10.51
N VAL A 213 9.96 14.91 10.83
CA VAL A 213 10.78 15.62 9.83
C VAL A 213 11.46 14.61 8.90
N THR A 214 12.09 13.58 9.47
CA THR A 214 12.80 12.55 8.69
C THR A 214 11.83 11.75 7.80
N LEU A 215 10.68 11.35 8.33
CA LEU A 215 9.64 10.65 7.57
C LEU A 215 9.06 11.51 6.43
N THR A 216 8.96 12.84 6.62
CA THR A 216 8.52 13.79 5.58
C THR A 216 9.45 13.74 4.38
N TYR A 217 10.75 13.97 4.60
CA TYR A 217 11.72 14.03 3.50
C TYR A 217 11.91 12.67 2.85
N ALA A 218 11.83 11.56 3.61
CA ALA A 218 11.85 10.22 3.05
C ALA A 218 10.63 9.98 2.14
N THR A 219 9.42 10.26 2.61
CA THR A 219 8.16 10.17 1.84
C THR A 219 8.23 10.98 0.55
N VAL A 220 8.70 12.22 0.62
CA VAL A 220 8.86 13.11 -0.55
C VAL A 220 9.93 12.60 -1.52
N ALA A 221 11.03 12.05 -1.01
CA ALA A 221 12.12 11.54 -1.83
C ALA A 221 11.71 10.26 -2.59
N VAL A 222 11.16 9.25 -1.90
CA VAL A 222 10.73 8.00 -2.56
C VAL A 222 9.62 8.28 -3.56
N TRP A 223 8.64 9.14 -3.24
CA TRP A 223 7.61 9.54 -4.21
C TRP A 223 8.19 10.22 -5.46
N ARG A 224 9.12 11.17 -5.31
CA ARG A 224 9.72 11.87 -6.46
C ARG A 224 10.53 10.92 -7.34
N VAL A 225 11.31 10.02 -6.74
CA VAL A 225 12.09 9.02 -7.48
C VAL A 225 11.17 8.02 -8.17
N PHE A 226 10.12 7.54 -7.51
CA PHE A 226 9.11 6.69 -8.15
C PHE A 226 8.48 7.37 -9.38
N VAL A 227 8.05 8.64 -9.26
CA VAL A 227 7.46 9.37 -10.39
C VAL A 227 8.43 9.53 -11.56
N VAL A 228 9.68 9.94 -11.28
CA VAL A 228 10.66 10.24 -12.34
C VAL A 228 11.28 8.98 -12.93
N CYS A 229 11.48 7.93 -12.15
CA CYS A 229 12.24 6.76 -12.55
C CYS A 229 11.36 5.53 -12.88
N VAL A 230 10.23 5.29 -12.20
CA VAL A 230 9.26 4.25 -12.62
C VAL A 230 8.26 4.85 -13.59
N LEU A 231 7.45 5.78 -13.08
CA LEU A 231 6.15 6.05 -13.65
C LEU A 231 6.28 6.76 -14.99
N LEU A 232 7.18 7.74 -15.10
CA LEU A 232 7.42 8.43 -16.35
C LEU A 232 7.98 7.49 -17.43
N PRO A 233 9.06 6.70 -17.21
CA PRO A 233 9.50 5.70 -18.19
C PRO A 233 8.44 4.67 -18.54
N TYR A 234 7.68 4.17 -17.57
CA TYR A 234 6.57 3.25 -17.80
C TYR A 234 5.50 3.86 -18.72
N LEU A 235 5.02 5.06 -18.42
CA LEU A 235 4.00 5.75 -19.22
C LEU A 235 4.51 6.10 -20.63
N VAL A 236 5.79 6.49 -20.77
CA VAL A 236 6.41 6.77 -22.08
C VAL A 236 6.50 5.49 -22.91
N TRP A 237 7.03 4.41 -22.34
CA TRP A 237 7.09 3.10 -22.99
C TRP A 237 5.70 2.63 -23.40
N TYR A 238 4.73 2.72 -22.50
CA TYR A 238 3.37 2.26 -22.70
C TYR A 238 2.64 3.05 -23.80
N ALA A 239 2.84 4.38 -23.85
CA ALA A 239 2.31 5.22 -24.93
C ALA A 239 2.91 4.85 -26.30
N VAL A 240 4.21 4.50 -26.36
CA VAL A 240 4.85 4.00 -27.58
C VAL A 240 4.28 2.62 -27.96
N ALA A 241 4.13 1.70 -27.01
CA ALA A 241 3.60 0.36 -27.23
C ALA A 241 2.18 0.41 -27.84
N ILE A 242 1.23 1.13 -27.22
CA ILE A 242 -0.10 1.33 -27.81
C ILE A 242 0.01 1.92 -29.23
N SER A 243 0.86 2.93 -29.44
CA SER A 243 0.92 3.61 -30.74
C SER A 243 1.37 2.69 -31.88
N GLY A 244 2.20 1.68 -31.59
CA GLY A 244 2.54 0.61 -32.54
C GLY A 244 1.40 -0.40 -32.72
N SER A 245 0.79 -0.84 -31.62
CA SER A 245 -0.26 -1.87 -31.62
C SER A 245 -1.58 -1.44 -32.28
N LEU A 246 -1.89 -0.13 -32.34
CA LEU A 246 -3.08 0.39 -33.03
C LEU A 246 -3.13 0.07 -34.54
N GLY A 247 -1.99 -0.30 -35.15
CA GLY A 247 -1.91 -0.76 -36.54
C GLY A 247 -1.95 -2.28 -36.72
N ALA A 248 -2.02 -3.06 -35.64
CA ALA A 248 -1.88 -4.52 -35.69
C ALA A 248 -3.21 -5.24 -35.97
N THR A 249 -3.17 -6.27 -36.82
CA THR A 249 -4.34 -7.09 -37.22
C THR A 249 -5.09 -7.71 -36.03
N PHE A 250 -4.39 -7.99 -34.93
CA PHE A 250 -4.94 -8.65 -33.74
C PHE A 250 -5.47 -7.69 -32.67
N TRP A 251 -5.50 -6.37 -32.92
CA TRP A 251 -5.88 -5.36 -31.92
C TRP A 251 -7.24 -5.61 -31.25
N SER A 252 -8.22 -6.19 -31.95
CA SER A 252 -9.53 -6.52 -31.36
C SER A 252 -9.48 -7.60 -30.28
N THR A 253 -8.48 -8.48 -30.33
CA THR A 253 -8.25 -9.53 -29.32
C THR A 253 -7.40 -8.99 -28.17
N GLU A 254 -6.48 -8.09 -28.48
CA GLU A 254 -5.59 -7.43 -27.50
C GLU A 254 -6.23 -6.25 -26.75
N GLU A 255 -7.38 -5.71 -27.20
CA GLU A 255 -8.05 -4.54 -26.60
C GLU A 255 -8.23 -4.67 -25.07
N PRO A 256 -8.75 -5.80 -24.51
CA PRO A 256 -8.97 -5.89 -23.07
C PRO A 256 -7.64 -5.87 -22.29
N TYR A 257 -6.62 -6.56 -22.78
CA TYR A 257 -5.28 -6.58 -22.19
C TYR A 257 -4.65 -5.19 -22.21
N ALA A 258 -4.74 -4.48 -23.34
CA ALA A 258 -4.27 -3.11 -23.47
C ALA A 258 -4.99 -2.17 -22.47
N VAL A 259 -6.32 -2.12 -22.47
CA VAL A 259 -7.07 -1.24 -21.55
C VAL A 259 -6.73 -1.56 -20.09
N ARG A 260 -6.60 -2.85 -19.73
CA ARG A 260 -6.23 -3.28 -18.39
C ARG A 260 -4.80 -2.84 -18.01
N ALA A 261 -3.85 -2.93 -18.95
CA ALA A 261 -2.48 -2.43 -18.77
C ALA A 261 -2.38 -0.89 -18.63
N VAL A 262 -3.42 -0.11 -18.98
CA VAL A 262 -3.54 1.29 -18.53
C VAL A 262 -4.12 1.37 -17.10
N VAL A 263 -5.24 0.69 -16.88
CA VAL A 263 -6.10 0.89 -15.71
C VAL A 263 -5.44 0.44 -14.42
N LEU A 264 -4.68 -0.66 -14.44
CA LEU A 264 -4.03 -1.18 -13.23
C LEU A 264 -2.86 -0.30 -12.75
N PRO A 265 -1.91 0.14 -13.60
CA PRO A 265 -0.95 1.18 -13.22
C PRO A 265 -1.61 2.46 -12.71
N PHE A 266 -2.72 2.90 -13.31
CA PHE A 266 -3.47 4.05 -12.80
C PHE A 266 -4.04 3.80 -11.40
N PHE A 267 -4.68 2.65 -11.18
CA PHE A 267 -5.16 2.23 -9.87
C PHE A 267 -4.02 2.16 -8.84
N MET A 268 -2.85 1.66 -9.26
CA MET A 268 -1.67 1.59 -8.42
C MET A 268 -1.14 2.96 -7.98
N ILE A 269 -1.09 3.92 -8.91
CA ILE A 269 -0.75 5.32 -8.60
C ILE A 269 -1.72 5.90 -7.57
N VAL A 270 -3.02 5.59 -7.69
CA VAL A 270 -4.04 5.98 -6.71
C VAL A 270 -3.76 5.35 -5.35
N LEU A 271 -3.47 4.04 -5.26
CA LEU A 271 -3.11 3.38 -3.99
C LEU A 271 -1.88 4.01 -3.32
N VAL A 272 -0.80 4.21 -4.08
CA VAL A 272 0.44 4.84 -3.61
C VAL A 272 0.19 6.28 -3.15
N TYR A 273 -0.59 7.04 -3.92
CA TYR A 273 -0.96 8.41 -3.55
C TYR A 273 -1.76 8.44 -2.24
N LEU A 274 -2.77 7.57 -2.11
CA LEU A 274 -3.60 7.47 -0.91
C LEU A 274 -2.78 7.07 0.32
N ALA A 275 -1.84 6.13 0.19
CA ALA A 275 -0.90 5.77 1.26
C ALA A 275 -0.01 6.95 1.66
N ARG A 276 0.51 7.70 0.69
CA ARG A 276 1.25 8.95 0.95
C ARG A 276 0.38 9.99 1.64
N SER A 277 -0.88 10.14 1.24
CA SER A 277 -1.83 11.07 1.83
C SER A 277 -2.13 10.74 3.29
N ASP A 278 -2.38 9.47 3.63
CA ASP A 278 -2.60 9.01 5.01
C ASP A 278 -1.34 9.17 5.90
N VAL A 279 -0.13 8.92 5.36
CA VAL A 279 1.14 9.20 6.05
C VAL A 279 1.27 10.69 6.38
N LEU A 280 0.99 11.58 5.43
CA LEU A 280 1.09 13.03 5.67
C LEU A 280 0.00 13.50 6.63
N CYS A 281 -1.27 13.18 6.34
CA CYS A 281 -2.42 13.57 7.14
C CYS A 281 -2.34 13.12 8.60
N SER A 282 -1.89 11.88 8.87
CA SER A 282 -1.82 11.36 10.25
C SER A 282 -0.79 12.11 11.10
N ARG A 283 0.34 12.52 10.51
CA ARG A 283 1.42 13.25 11.20
C ARG A 283 1.00 14.64 11.68
N GLU A 284 0.24 15.37 10.86
CA GLU A 284 -0.30 16.69 11.22
C GLU A 284 -1.15 16.62 12.50
N VAL A 285 -2.02 15.61 12.62
CA VAL A 285 -2.90 15.46 13.79
C VAL A 285 -2.13 15.00 15.04
N TYR A 286 -1.10 14.16 14.89
CA TYR A 286 -0.19 13.85 16.01
C TYR A 286 0.63 15.07 16.47
N ALA A 287 0.97 15.98 15.54
CA ALA A 287 1.64 17.23 15.89
C ALA A 287 0.69 18.20 16.62
N ASP A 288 -0.57 18.30 16.20
CA ASP A 288 -1.60 19.09 16.91
C ASP A 288 -1.79 18.64 18.36
N LEU A 289 -1.97 17.33 18.59
CA LEU A 289 -2.12 16.78 19.94
C LEU A 289 -0.90 17.02 20.83
N ALA A 290 0.30 16.86 20.28
CA ALA A 290 1.54 17.14 21.01
C ALA A 290 1.68 18.64 21.32
N ALA A 291 1.36 19.53 20.38
CA ALA A 291 1.39 20.98 20.61
C ALA A 291 0.44 21.40 21.74
N VAL A 292 -0.79 20.91 21.75
CA VAL A 292 -1.76 21.17 22.84
C VAL A 292 -1.28 20.60 24.18
N ARG A 293 -0.68 19.40 24.19
CA ARG A 293 -0.08 18.81 25.41
C ARG A 293 1.07 19.63 25.99
N TRP A 294 1.78 20.37 25.16
CA TRP A 294 2.85 21.29 25.54
C TRP A 294 2.33 22.73 25.79
N GLY A 295 1.01 22.88 25.89
CA GLY A 295 0.33 24.10 26.31
C GLY A 295 0.01 25.08 25.18
N ALA A 296 -0.10 24.64 23.93
CA ALA A 296 -0.73 25.45 22.88
C ALA A 296 -2.24 25.60 23.17
N ASP A 297 -2.81 26.79 22.95
CA ASP A 297 -4.23 27.03 23.16
C ASP A 297 -5.07 26.32 22.07
N PRO A 298 -5.95 25.35 22.42
CA PRO A 298 -6.77 24.64 21.43
C PRO A 298 -7.67 25.58 20.59
N ARG A 299 -7.98 26.78 21.09
CA ARG A 299 -8.76 27.79 20.35
C ARG A 299 -8.06 28.26 19.07
N GLY A 300 -6.74 28.09 18.94
CA GLY A 300 -6.01 28.30 17.69
C GLY A 300 -6.50 27.41 16.54
N TRP A 301 -7.11 26.26 16.83
CA TRP A 301 -7.71 25.33 15.86
C TRP A 301 -9.24 25.51 15.72
N ALA A 302 -9.83 26.50 16.39
CA ALA A 302 -11.26 26.84 16.31
C ALA A 302 -11.61 27.67 15.05
N VAL A 303 -10.86 27.52 13.95
CA VAL A 303 -11.15 28.15 12.66
C VAL A 303 -12.52 27.70 12.16
N VAL A 304 -13.48 28.63 12.07
CA VAL A 304 -14.82 28.33 11.54
C VAL A 304 -14.71 28.06 10.05
N ALA A 305 -14.60 26.77 9.69
CA ALA A 305 -14.77 26.33 8.33
C ALA A 305 -16.26 26.48 7.96
N PRO A 306 -16.61 27.22 6.90
CA PRO A 306 -18.00 27.31 6.48
C PRO A 306 -18.51 25.92 6.09
N GLU A 307 -19.68 25.52 6.60
CA GLU A 307 -20.29 24.26 6.20
C GLU A 307 -20.53 24.28 4.68
N PRO A 308 -20.07 23.25 3.92
CA PRO A 308 -20.26 23.23 2.48
C PRO A 308 -21.75 23.03 2.15
N PRO A 309 -22.44 24.01 1.52
CA PRO A 309 -23.86 23.87 1.21
C PRO A 309 -24.05 22.75 0.17
N GLY A 310 -24.65 21.62 0.56
CA GLY A 310 -24.79 20.49 -0.36
C GLY A 310 -25.51 19.25 0.18
N GLY A 311 -26.23 18.58 -0.72
CA GLY A 311 -26.85 17.28 -0.49
C GLY A 311 -25.84 16.13 -0.25
N ARG A 312 -26.37 14.93 0.04
CA ARG A 312 -25.56 13.74 0.38
C ARG A 312 -24.45 13.45 -0.65
N ALA A 313 -24.73 13.56 -1.95
CA ALA A 313 -23.76 13.33 -3.02
C ALA A 313 -22.56 14.32 -2.95
N ARG A 314 -22.82 15.62 -2.76
CA ARG A 314 -21.74 16.64 -2.65
C ARG A 314 -20.87 16.40 -1.41
N ARG A 315 -21.46 15.92 -0.30
CA ARG A 315 -20.70 15.49 0.88
C ARG A 315 -19.83 14.26 0.61
N MET A 316 -20.34 13.25 -0.10
CA MET A 316 -19.55 12.08 -0.50
C MET A 316 -18.38 12.45 -1.42
N PHE A 317 -18.60 13.31 -2.42
CA PHE A 317 -17.53 13.85 -3.27
C PHE A 317 -16.54 14.71 -2.49
N ALA A 318 -16.99 15.51 -1.52
CA ALA A 318 -16.08 16.26 -0.63
C ALA A 318 -15.18 15.30 0.16
N SER A 319 -15.76 14.28 0.80
CA SER A 319 -15.01 13.23 1.52
C SER A 319 -14.07 12.43 0.63
N PHE A 320 -14.40 12.21 -0.64
CA PHE A 320 -13.46 11.63 -1.60
C PHE A 320 -12.33 12.61 -1.95
N SER A 321 -12.63 13.89 -2.17
CA SER A 321 -11.64 14.93 -2.45
C SER A 321 -10.68 15.18 -1.27
N GLU A 322 -11.09 14.86 -0.04
CA GLU A 322 -10.23 14.93 1.16
C GLU A 322 -9.12 13.90 1.14
N LEU A 323 -9.36 12.72 0.55
CA LEU A 323 -8.32 11.69 0.36
C LEU A 323 -7.16 12.21 -0.51
N TRP A 324 -7.45 13.21 -1.36
CA TRP A 324 -6.48 13.89 -2.23
C TRP A 324 -5.82 15.14 -1.60
N ARG A 325 -6.04 15.41 -0.29
CA ARG A 325 -5.42 16.54 0.42
C ARG A 325 -4.29 16.08 1.32
N THR A 326 -3.12 16.70 1.21
CA THR A 326 -1.95 16.40 2.06
C THR A 326 -2.09 16.88 3.51
N HIS A 327 -3.09 17.71 3.82
CA HIS A 327 -3.40 18.18 5.17
C HIS A 327 -4.83 17.78 5.56
N PRO A 328 -5.06 17.39 6.83
CA PRO A 328 -6.40 17.12 7.35
C PRO A 328 -7.27 18.38 7.31
N ARG A 329 -8.58 18.19 7.20
CA ARG A 329 -9.55 19.28 7.40
C ARG A 329 -9.51 19.81 8.84
N TRP A 330 -9.87 21.08 9.01
CA TRP A 330 -9.88 21.76 10.31
C TRP A 330 -10.87 21.17 11.33
N ASP A 331 -12.00 20.62 10.88
CA ASP A 331 -12.91 19.87 11.75
C ASP A 331 -12.25 18.58 12.24
N LEU A 332 -11.67 17.76 11.36
CA LEU A 332 -10.93 16.55 11.80
C LEU A 332 -9.80 16.88 12.79
N ARG A 333 -9.07 17.98 12.59
CA ARG A 333 -8.03 18.43 13.53
C ARG A 333 -8.65 18.77 14.89
N ARG A 334 -9.74 19.55 14.92
CA ARG A 334 -10.47 19.92 16.13
C ARG A 334 -11.06 18.72 16.86
N ASP A 335 -11.75 17.85 16.12
CA ASP A 335 -12.41 16.66 16.65
C ASP A 335 -11.38 15.73 17.32
N ALA A 336 -10.19 15.59 16.74
CA ALA A 336 -9.10 14.83 17.34
C ALA A 336 -8.48 15.47 18.59
N LEU A 337 -8.54 16.81 18.72
CA LEU A 337 -8.16 17.51 19.96
C LEU A 337 -9.21 17.31 21.07
N THR A 338 -10.50 17.24 20.73
CA THR A 338 -11.60 17.03 21.68
C THR A 338 -11.81 15.55 22.05
N ASP A 339 -11.64 14.64 21.09
CA ASP A 339 -11.74 13.19 21.30
C ASP A 339 -10.55 12.45 20.64
N PRO A 340 -9.42 12.28 21.36
CA PRO A 340 -8.26 11.54 20.87
C PRO A 340 -8.57 10.09 20.46
N ALA A 341 -9.68 9.51 20.94
CA ALA A 341 -10.09 8.15 20.56
C ALA A 341 -10.30 7.98 19.05
N ALA A 342 -10.65 9.07 18.34
CA ALA A 342 -10.80 9.07 16.88
C ALA A 342 -9.51 8.69 16.12
N LEU A 343 -8.33 8.83 16.74
CA LEU A 343 -7.03 8.44 16.18
C LEU A 343 -6.64 6.99 16.46
N PHE A 344 -7.12 6.44 17.58
CA PHE A 344 -6.99 5.02 17.91
C PHE A 344 -8.08 4.18 17.21
N GLY A 345 -9.13 4.83 16.70
CA GLY A 345 -10.15 4.22 15.85
C GLY A 345 -9.56 3.62 14.57
N VAL A 346 -9.96 2.39 14.25
CA VAL A 346 -9.47 1.66 13.07
C VAL A 346 -10.11 2.22 11.81
N ARG A 347 -9.39 3.08 11.10
CA ARG A 347 -9.83 3.72 9.87
C ARG A 347 -9.91 2.74 8.70
N ALA A 348 -10.91 2.94 7.83
CA ALA A 348 -11.15 2.15 6.62
C ALA A 348 -9.96 2.17 5.65
N LEU A 349 -9.46 3.37 5.29
CA LEU A 349 -8.43 3.53 4.28
C LEU A 349 -7.12 2.80 4.63
N PRO A 350 -6.53 2.91 5.84
CA PRO A 350 -5.34 2.14 6.19
C PRO A 350 -5.54 0.63 6.15
N MET A 351 -6.72 0.11 6.52
CA MET A 351 -7.03 -1.32 6.40
C MET A 351 -7.07 -1.76 4.94
N PHE A 352 -7.76 -1.00 4.08
CA PHE A 352 -7.84 -1.24 2.65
C PHE A 352 -6.45 -1.23 1.99
N LEU A 353 -5.65 -0.20 2.26
CA LEU A 353 -4.28 -0.10 1.73
C LEU A 353 -3.37 -1.23 2.24
N THR A 354 -3.54 -1.66 3.49
CA THR A 354 -2.80 -2.81 4.07
C THR A 354 -3.16 -4.11 3.35
N GLY A 355 -4.46 -4.31 3.07
CA GLY A 355 -4.94 -5.50 2.36
C GLY A 355 -4.46 -5.54 0.91
N ALA A 356 -4.59 -4.43 0.19
CA ALA A 356 -4.12 -4.31 -1.19
C ALA A 356 -2.62 -4.60 -1.29
N ALA A 357 -1.81 -3.94 -0.44
CA ALA A 357 -0.37 -4.21 -0.40
C ALA A 357 -0.07 -5.68 -0.09
N ALA A 358 -0.72 -6.29 0.90
CA ALA A 358 -0.47 -7.68 1.27
C ALA A 358 -0.74 -8.65 0.11
N ALA A 359 -1.88 -8.51 -0.57
CA ALA A 359 -2.21 -9.31 -1.76
C ALA A 359 -1.19 -9.11 -2.90
N MET A 360 -0.85 -7.85 -3.20
CA MET A 360 0.13 -7.52 -4.23
C MET A 360 1.54 -8.07 -3.94
N ILE A 361 1.98 -7.99 -2.67
CA ILE A 361 3.27 -8.56 -2.24
C ILE A 361 3.25 -10.07 -2.45
N SER A 362 2.16 -10.74 -2.08
CA SER A 362 2.02 -12.18 -2.23
C SER A 362 2.14 -12.58 -3.71
N ALA A 363 1.44 -11.88 -4.60
CA ALA A 363 1.45 -12.12 -6.03
C ALA A 363 2.84 -11.87 -6.65
N GLN A 364 3.42 -10.69 -6.43
CA GLN A 364 4.72 -10.34 -7.02
C GLN A 364 5.87 -11.18 -6.45
N ALA A 365 5.86 -11.51 -5.17
CA ALA A 365 6.88 -12.37 -4.59
C ALA A 365 6.79 -13.82 -5.12
N ALA A 366 5.57 -14.33 -5.36
CA ALA A 366 5.38 -15.61 -6.06
C ALA A 366 5.92 -15.54 -7.49
N HIS A 367 5.55 -14.52 -8.26
CA HIS A 367 6.02 -14.31 -9.63
C HIS A 367 7.56 -14.22 -9.72
N TYR A 368 8.22 -13.42 -8.88
CA TYR A 368 9.67 -13.28 -8.91
C TYR A 368 10.41 -14.58 -8.57
N LEU A 369 9.94 -15.36 -7.59
CA LEU A 369 10.61 -16.62 -7.25
C LEU A 369 10.30 -17.73 -8.26
N ALA A 370 9.13 -17.73 -8.91
CA ALA A 370 8.82 -18.59 -10.03
C ALA A 370 9.73 -18.30 -11.23
N SER A 371 9.96 -17.02 -11.57
CA SER A 371 10.85 -16.61 -12.67
C SER A 371 12.33 -16.98 -12.47
N GLY A 372 12.72 -17.39 -11.26
CA GLY A 372 14.11 -17.31 -10.83
C GLY A 372 14.71 -18.53 -10.14
N SER A 373 13.90 -19.53 -9.80
CA SER A 373 14.35 -20.65 -8.98
C SER A 373 13.79 -21.99 -9.44
N ARG A 374 14.56 -23.06 -9.25
CA ARG A 374 13.98 -24.40 -9.14
C ARG A 374 12.98 -24.35 -8.00
N VAL A 375 11.70 -24.54 -8.30
CA VAL A 375 10.59 -24.33 -7.36
C VAL A 375 10.80 -25.18 -6.11
N SER A 376 11.26 -24.54 -5.03
CA SER A 376 11.45 -25.21 -3.75
C SER A 376 10.10 -25.32 -3.03
N PRO A 377 9.83 -26.42 -2.31
CA PRO A 377 8.65 -26.51 -1.43
C PRO A 377 8.54 -25.35 -0.42
N TRP A 378 9.66 -24.69 -0.11
CA TRP A 378 9.73 -23.55 0.80
C TRP A 378 9.48 -22.19 0.13
N THR A 379 9.52 -22.10 -1.21
CA THR A 379 9.33 -20.86 -1.96
C THR A 379 7.98 -20.22 -1.64
N GLN A 380 6.89 -20.99 -1.70
CA GLN A 380 5.53 -20.47 -1.50
C GLN A 380 5.23 -20.08 -0.03
N PRO A 381 5.62 -20.86 1.01
CA PRO A 381 5.52 -20.40 2.39
C PRO A 381 6.28 -19.09 2.68
N VAL A 382 7.47 -18.91 2.11
CA VAL A 382 8.29 -17.71 2.35
C VAL A 382 7.66 -16.45 1.74
N THR A 383 7.12 -16.51 0.52
CA THR A 383 6.44 -15.35 -0.10
C THR A 383 5.17 -14.97 0.66
N SER A 384 4.37 -15.97 1.02
CA SER A 384 3.16 -15.84 1.82
C SER A 384 3.44 -15.22 3.19
N LEU A 385 4.59 -15.55 3.80
CA LEU A 385 5.01 -14.99 5.08
C LEU A 385 5.30 -13.49 5.00
N VAL A 386 5.93 -13.01 3.92
CA VAL A 386 6.21 -11.56 3.75
C VAL A 386 4.91 -10.76 3.64
N ALA A 387 3.94 -11.26 2.86
CA ALA A 387 2.61 -10.66 2.76
C ALA A 387 1.87 -10.67 4.12
N ALA A 388 1.90 -11.80 4.82
CA ALA A 388 1.30 -11.95 6.14
C ALA A 388 1.94 -11.06 7.21
N VAL A 389 3.26 -10.83 7.18
CA VAL A 389 3.98 -9.91 8.07
C VAL A 389 3.55 -8.47 7.83
N VAL A 390 3.37 -8.03 6.58
CA VAL A 390 2.89 -6.67 6.27
C VAL A 390 1.43 -6.50 6.72
N ALA A 391 0.56 -7.47 6.41
CA ALA A 391 -0.83 -7.45 6.86
C ALA A 391 -0.95 -7.41 8.40
N THR A 392 -0.21 -8.27 9.10
CA THR A 392 -0.25 -8.37 10.55
C THR A 392 0.40 -7.17 11.25
N GLY A 393 1.54 -6.69 10.73
CA GLY A 393 2.20 -5.51 11.24
C GLY A 393 1.38 -4.23 11.05
N GLY A 394 0.70 -4.08 9.91
CA GLY A 394 -0.17 -2.93 9.64
C GLY A 394 -1.51 -3.02 10.39
N ALA A 395 -2.31 -4.03 10.06
CA ALA A 395 -3.68 -4.16 10.57
C ALA A 395 -3.72 -4.71 12.00
N GLY A 396 -2.95 -5.75 12.30
CA GLY A 396 -2.93 -6.39 13.63
C GLY A 396 -2.49 -5.43 14.75
N VAL A 397 -1.42 -4.66 14.53
CA VAL A 397 -0.97 -3.64 15.49
C VAL A 397 -1.98 -2.51 15.65
N ALA A 398 -2.64 -2.08 14.58
CA ALA A 398 -3.68 -1.05 14.65
C ALA A 398 -4.93 -1.55 15.42
N LEU A 399 -5.35 -2.80 15.20
CA LEU A 399 -6.43 -3.45 15.97
C LEU A 399 -6.06 -3.58 17.44
N TRP A 400 -4.84 -4.06 17.75
CA TRP A 400 -4.35 -4.17 19.12
C TRP A 400 -4.34 -2.81 19.84
N ARG A 401 -3.87 -1.75 19.17
CA ARG A 401 -3.89 -0.37 19.71
C ARG A 401 -5.32 0.13 19.96
N ALA A 402 -6.26 -0.17 19.07
CA ALA A 402 -7.66 0.22 19.22
C ALA A 402 -8.33 -0.46 20.42
N VAL A 403 -8.08 -1.76 20.61
CA VAL A 403 -8.55 -2.52 21.77
C VAL A 403 -7.90 -2.02 23.06
N ALA A 404 -6.58 -1.83 23.05
CA ALA A 404 -5.83 -1.28 24.18
C ALA A 404 -6.42 0.05 24.63
N HIS A 405 -6.62 0.99 23.70
CA HIS A 405 -7.23 2.28 23.99
C HIS A 405 -8.66 2.13 24.52
N ALA A 406 -9.50 1.30 23.90
CA ALA A 406 -10.88 1.11 24.32
C ALA A 406 -10.97 0.56 25.76
N VAL A 407 -10.21 -0.49 26.09
CA VAL A 407 -10.17 -1.06 27.45
C VAL A 407 -9.63 -0.05 28.47
N LEU A 408 -8.53 0.63 28.14
CA LEU A 408 -7.89 1.60 29.04
C LEU A 408 -8.70 2.90 29.24
N THR A 409 -9.68 3.19 28.39
CA THR A 409 -10.57 4.36 28.49
C THR A 409 -12.02 4.00 28.82
N GLU A 410 -12.28 2.76 29.24
CA GLU A 410 -13.62 2.26 29.61
C GLU A 410 -14.66 2.40 28.46
N ARG A 411 -14.19 2.46 27.19
CA ARG A 411 -15.03 2.60 26.00
C ARG A 411 -15.40 1.25 25.39
N ARG A 412 -16.46 1.24 24.59
CA ARG A 412 -16.87 0.06 23.81
C ARG A 412 -15.74 -0.40 22.89
N VAL A 413 -15.30 -1.63 23.08
CA VAL A 413 -14.26 -2.27 22.28
C VAL A 413 -14.81 -2.50 20.86
N PRO A 414 -14.07 -2.15 19.78
CA PRO A 414 -14.51 -2.45 18.42
C PRO A 414 -14.64 -3.97 18.23
N SER A 415 -15.51 -4.43 17.32
CA SER A 415 -15.64 -5.87 17.01
C SER A 415 -14.56 -6.39 16.05
N GLY A 416 -13.80 -5.51 15.40
CA GLY A 416 -12.84 -5.86 14.34
C GLY A 416 -13.49 -6.11 12.96
N ILE A 417 -14.76 -6.54 12.90
CA ILE A 417 -15.44 -6.96 11.67
C ILE A 417 -15.40 -5.89 10.57
N ARG A 418 -15.75 -4.63 10.89
CA ARG A 418 -15.71 -3.51 9.91
C ARG A 418 -14.29 -3.26 9.39
N ALA A 419 -13.27 -3.38 10.24
CA ALA A 419 -11.88 -3.21 9.82
C ALA A 419 -11.45 -4.35 8.89
N GLY A 420 -11.84 -5.58 9.21
CA GLY A 420 -11.59 -6.77 8.40
C GLY A 420 -12.31 -6.76 7.05
N LEU A 421 -13.51 -6.17 6.97
CA LEU A 421 -14.21 -5.93 5.70
C LEU A 421 -13.37 -5.02 4.78
N TRP A 422 -12.82 -3.92 5.30
CA TRP A 422 -11.96 -3.03 4.51
C TRP A 422 -10.61 -3.68 4.16
N LEU A 423 -10.03 -4.46 5.09
CA LEU A 423 -8.83 -5.26 4.82
C LEU A 423 -9.07 -6.27 3.68
N GLY A 424 -10.18 -7.01 3.76
CA GLY A 424 -10.62 -7.98 2.77
C GLY A 424 -10.90 -7.36 1.40
N ALA A 425 -11.65 -6.25 1.35
CA ALA A 425 -11.87 -5.49 0.12
C ALA A 425 -10.56 -4.96 -0.48
N GLY A 426 -9.59 -4.58 0.37
CA GLY A 426 -8.23 -4.25 -0.05
C GLY A 426 -7.52 -5.44 -0.71
N MET A 427 -7.54 -6.61 -0.06
CA MET A 427 -6.94 -7.82 -0.61
C MET A 427 -7.56 -8.20 -1.96
N VAL A 428 -8.89 -8.18 -2.11
CA VAL A 428 -9.57 -8.39 -3.40
C VAL A 428 -9.06 -7.42 -4.46
N ALA A 429 -8.98 -6.12 -4.15
CA ALA A 429 -8.50 -5.13 -5.10
C ALA A 429 -7.03 -5.35 -5.51
N GLY A 430 -6.16 -5.77 -4.57
CA GLY A 430 -4.76 -6.12 -4.86
C GLY A 430 -4.60 -7.42 -5.65
N VAL A 431 -5.53 -8.39 -5.52
CA VAL A 431 -5.56 -9.60 -6.35
C VAL A 431 -5.98 -9.27 -7.79
N LEU A 432 -7.03 -8.46 -7.97
CA LEU A 432 -7.52 -8.05 -9.30
C LEU A 432 -6.46 -7.22 -10.06
N ASP A 433 -5.64 -6.45 -9.34
CA ASP A 433 -4.56 -5.63 -9.90
C ASP A 433 -3.36 -6.45 -10.44
N MET A 434 -3.11 -7.65 -9.92
CA MET A 434 -1.89 -8.41 -10.26
C MET A 434 -2.06 -9.41 -11.42
N HIS A 435 -3.11 -9.25 -12.25
CA HIS A 435 -3.43 -10.11 -13.40
C HIS A 435 -3.52 -11.63 -13.12
N GLN A 436 -3.54 -12.06 -11.85
CA GLN A 436 -3.45 -13.49 -11.48
C GLN A 436 -4.71 -14.32 -11.79
N LEU A 437 -5.86 -13.69 -12.03
CA LEU A 437 -7.17 -14.36 -12.10
C LEU A 437 -7.83 -14.35 -13.48
N ALA A 438 -7.38 -13.46 -14.35
CA ALA A 438 -7.92 -13.20 -15.68
C ALA A 438 -6.87 -12.37 -16.42
N VAL A 439 -6.69 -12.60 -17.71
CA VAL A 439 -5.73 -11.87 -18.58
C VAL A 439 -6.51 -10.98 -19.53
N ALA A 440 -7.49 -11.53 -20.24
CA ALA A 440 -8.43 -10.84 -21.11
C ALA A 440 -9.73 -10.39 -20.41
N GLN A 441 -10.18 -11.05 -19.34
CA GLN A 441 -11.38 -10.63 -18.60
C GLN A 441 -11.10 -9.61 -17.50
N TRP A 442 -12.12 -8.85 -17.07
CA TRP A 442 -12.01 -7.89 -15.94
C TRP A 442 -12.22 -8.53 -14.56
N LEU A 443 -12.92 -9.67 -14.53
CA LEU A 443 -13.21 -10.45 -13.34
C LEU A 443 -12.81 -11.91 -13.61
N PRO A 444 -12.48 -12.69 -12.57
CA PRO A 444 -12.44 -14.15 -12.65
C PRO A 444 -13.77 -14.75 -13.16
N ASP A 445 -13.71 -15.96 -13.71
CA ASP A 445 -14.88 -16.76 -14.10
C ASP A 445 -15.81 -17.08 -12.90
N GLN A 446 -15.24 -17.24 -11.69
CA GLN A 446 -15.97 -17.47 -10.43
C GLN A 446 -15.75 -16.30 -9.43
N PRO A 447 -16.37 -15.12 -9.65
CA PRO A 447 -16.17 -13.94 -8.80
C PRO A 447 -16.68 -14.11 -7.37
N GLU A 448 -17.59 -15.04 -7.11
CA GLU A 448 -18.03 -15.43 -5.76
C GLU A 448 -16.89 -15.94 -4.87
N VAL A 449 -15.82 -16.50 -5.45
CA VAL A 449 -14.64 -16.97 -4.71
C VAL A 449 -13.91 -15.80 -4.02
N LEU A 450 -14.02 -14.58 -4.56
CA LEU A 450 -13.49 -13.36 -3.95
C LEU A 450 -14.16 -13.02 -2.60
N VAL A 451 -15.37 -13.53 -2.34
CA VAL A 451 -16.03 -13.40 -1.02
C VAL A 451 -15.20 -14.11 0.06
N LEU A 452 -14.53 -15.22 -0.26
CA LEU A 452 -13.65 -15.91 0.69
C LEU A 452 -12.46 -15.03 1.11
N VAL A 453 -11.90 -14.24 0.18
CA VAL A 453 -10.84 -13.26 0.48
C VAL A 453 -11.34 -12.17 1.43
N VAL A 454 -12.58 -11.69 1.23
CA VAL A 454 -13.20 -10.73 2.14
C VAL A 454 -13.43 -11.32 3.53
N LEU A 455 -13.95 -12.55 3.59
CA LEU A 455 -14.18 -13.28 4.84
C LEU A 455 -12.88 -13.56 5.59
N ALA A 456 -11.79 -13.91 4.91
CA ALA A 456 -10.48 -14.07 5.54
C ALA A 456 -10.01 -12.80 6.25
N GLY A 457 -10.20 -11.62 5.61
CA GLY A 457 -9.94 -10.33 6.23
C GLY A 457 -10.82 -10.05 7.47
N MET A 458 -12.11 -10.38 7.38
CA MET A 458 -13.07 -10.27 8.49
C MET A 458 -12.71 -11.17 9.68
N VAL A 459 -12.42 -12.45 9.43
CA VAL A 459 -12.04 -13.44 10.44
C VAL A 459 -10.72 -13.05 11.11
N PHE A 460 -9.70 -12.70 10.34
CA PHE A 460 -8.41 -12.22 10.86
C PHE A 460 -8.59 -11.03 11.81
N ALA A 461 -9.34 -10.01 11.38
CA ALA A 461 -9.50 -8.79 12.16
C ALA A 461 -10.35 -9.02 13.42
N TRP A 462 -11.43 -9.79 13.32
CA TRP A 462 -12.27 -10.19 14.44
C TRP A 462 -11.48 -11.02 15.46
N TRP A 463 -10.82 -12.10 15.03
CA TRP A 463 -10.03 -12.98 15.91
C TRP A 463 -8.93 -12.20 16.63
N THR A 464 -8.16 -11.38 15.91
CA THR A 464 -7.11 -10.52 16.51
C THR A 464 -7.67 -9.59 17.57
N THR A 465 -8.86 -9.03 17.33
CA THR A 465 -9.56 -8.11 18.24
C THR A 465 -10.04 -8.83 19.51
N GLN A 466 -10.63 -10.03 19.36
CA GLN A 466 -11.08 -10.85 20.51
C GLN A 466 -9.89 -11.33 21.35
N CYS A 467 -8.82 -11.83 20.71
CA CYS A 467 -7.62 -12.23 21.43
C CYS A 467 -6.97 -11.06 22.17
N ALA A 468 -6.88 -9.87 21.57
CA ALA A 468 -6.42 -8.68 22.27
C ALA A 468 -7.27 -8.39 23.52
N LEU A 469 -8.60 -8.41 23.39
CA LEU A 469 -9.52 -8.16 24.51
C LEU A 469 -9.32 -9.16 25.65
N LEU A 470 -9.25 -10.46 25.33
CA LEU A 470 -9.01 -11.53 26.30
C LEU A 470 -7.68 -11.35 27.04
N TRP A 471 -6.60 -11.00 26.34
CA TRP A 471 -5.30 -10.75 26.97
C TRP A 471 -5.31 -9.51 27.86
N PHE A 472 -5.96 -8.41 27.45
CA PHE A 472 -6.11 -7.21 28.29
C PHE A 472 -6.93 -7.48 29.56
N GLN A 473 -7.94 -8.35 29.51
CA GLN A 473 -8.73 -8.74 30.67
C GLN A 473 -7.99 -9.70 31.62
N ALA A 474 -7.28 -10.69 31.07
CA ALA A 474 -6.59 -11.71 31.87
C ALA A 474 -5.28 -11.22 32.51
N TRP A 475 -4.56 -10.30 31.85
CA TRP A 475 -3.17 -9.96 32.18
C TRP A 475 -3.05 -8.51 32.65
N THR A 476 -3.31 -8.23 33.93
CA THR A 476 -3.46 -6.86 34.45
C THR A 476 -2.20 -6.25 35.10
N GLY A 477 -1.06 -6.96 35.17
CA GLY A 477 0.07 -6.58 36.03
C GLY A 477 1.47 -6.51 35.42
N ARG A 478 1.64 -6.71 34.10
CA ARG A 478 2.94 -6.62 33.41
C ARG A 478 2.78 -6.01 32.03
N SER A 479 3.90 -5.64 31.40
CA SER A 479 3.96 -5.24 29.98
C SER A 479 3.14 -6.18 29.10
N GLN A 480 2.30 -5.60 28.24
CA GLN A 480 1.44 -6.32 27.29
C GLN A 480 2.17 -6.77 26.02
N ARG A 481 3.46 -6.38 25.85
CA ARG A 481 4.27 -6.71 24.68
C ARG A 481 4.37 -8.21 24.36
N PRO A 482 4.63 -9.14 25.31
CA PRO A 482 4.66 -10.57 24.99
C PRO A 482 3.31 -11.11 24.51
N ALA A 483 2.20 -10.68 25.12
CA ALA A 483 0.85 -11.05 24.69
C ALA A 483 0.56 -10.55 23.27
N MET A 484 0.90 -9.28 22.99
CA MET A 484 0.80 -8.70 21.66
C MET A 484 1.62 -9.50 20.64
N LEU A 485 2.89 -9.77 20.91
CA LEU A 485 3.78 -10.52 20.01
C LEU A 485 3.28 -11.94 19.77
N LEU A 486 2.75 -12.62 20.78
CA LEU A 486 2.16 -13.97 20.66
C LEU A 486 0.91 -13.96 19.77
N VAL A 487 0.00 -13.01 19.97
CA VAL A 487 -1.20 -12.85 19.13
C VAL A 487 -0.82 -12.47 17.70
N MET A 488 0.13 -11.56 17.50
CA MET A 488 0.63 -11.22 16.16
C MET A 488 1.32 -12.42 15.49
N ALA A 489 2.10 -13.23 16.20
CA ALA A 489 2.76 -14.41 15.62
C ALA A 489 1.74 -15.44 15.11
N ALA A 490 0.69 -15.73 15.89
CA ALA A 490 -0.38 -16.63 15.48
C ALA A 490 -1.24 -16.04 14.32
N ALA A 491 -1.56 -14.74 14.37
CA ALA A 491 -2.28 -14.06 13.29
C ALA A 491 -1.49 -14.03 11.97
N CYS A 492 -0.16 -13.87 12.06
CA CYS A 492 0.76 -13.94 10.93
C CYS A 492 0.83 -15.37 10.36
N LEU A 493 0.91 -16.39 11.22
CA LEU A 493 0.90 -17.79 10.79
C LEU A 493 -0.40 -18.16 10.06
N LEU A 494 -1.55 -17.69 10.57
CA LEU A 494 -2.85 -17.83 9.92
C LEU A 494 -2.89 -17.17 8.53
N LEU A 495 -2.45 -15.91 8.41
CA LEU A 495 -2.40 -15.25 7.10
C LEU A 495 -1.36 -15.88 6.17
N THR A 496 -0.27 -16.44 6.69
CA THR A 496 0.73 -17.17 5.89
C THR A 496 0.11 -18.43 5.30
N ALA A 497 -0.66 -19.19 6.11
CA ALA A 497 -1.43 -20.34 5.64
C ALA A 497 -2.49 -19.94 4.60
N TRP A 498 -3.19 -18.84 4.82
CA TRP A 498 -4.19 -18.30 3.90
C TRP A 498 -3.59 -17.89 2.55
N PHE A 499 -2.54 -17.06 2.53
CA PHE A 499 -1.88 -16.64 1.29
C PHE A 499 -1.25 -17.84 0.55
N ALA A 500 -0.68 -18.80 1.28
CA ALA A 500 -0.13 -20.02 0.69
C ALA A 500 -1.22 -20.93 0.10
N TRP A 501 -2.43 -20.99 0.68
CA TRP A 501 -3.55 -21.69 0.05
C TRP A 501 -4.08 -20.93 -1.16
N TRP A 502 -4.27 -19.62 -1.02
CA TRP A 502 -4.79 -18.75 -2.08
C TRP A 502 -3.96 -18.85 -3.36
N GLN A 503 -2.63 -18.76 -3.25
CA GLN A 503 -1.69 -18.75 -4.37
C GLN A 503 -1.45 -20.13 -5.04
N SER A 504 -2.13 -21.21 -4.63
CA SER A 504 -1.99 -22.54 -5.26
C SER A 504 -3.30 -23.31 -5.32
N GLY A 505 -4.42 -22.60 -5.49
CA GLY A 505 -5.73 -23.22 -5.55
C GLY A 505 -6.89 -22.26 -5.32
N GLY A 506 -6.71 -21.21 -4.52
CA GLY A 506 -7.70 -20.13 -4.44
C GLY A 506 -7.78 -19.32 -5.73
N THR A 507 -6.63 -19.05 -6.37
CA THR A 507 -6.51 -18.50 -7.72
C THR A 507 -7.18 -19.38 -8.76
N ASP A 508 -6.90 -20.68 -8.71
CA ASP A 508 -7.29 -21.67 -9.72
C ASP A 508 -8.79 -22.01 -9.60
N LEU A 509 -9.34 -21.92 -8.39
CA LEU A 509 -10.78 -21.96 -8.15
C LEU A 509 -11.46 -20.71 -8.71
N ALA A 510 -10.93 -19.52 -8.42
CA ALA A 510 -11.48 -18.27 -8.91
C ALA A 510 -11.44 -18.17 -10.45
N SER A 511 -10.35 -18.55 -11.10
CA SER A 511 -10.23 -18.56 -12.57
C SER A 511 -11.05 -19.66 -13.27
N GLY A 512 -11.84 -20.46 -12.54
CA GLY A 512 -12.62 -21.56 -13.11
C GLY A 512 -11.78 -22.74 -13.59
N TRP A 513 -10.46 -22.75 -13.32
CA TRP A 513 -9.55 -23.84 -13.67
C TRP A 513 -9.91 -25.15 -13.00
N LEU A 514 -10.27 -25.07 -11.72
CA LEU A 514 -10.88 -26.17 -10.97
C LEU A 514 -12.37 -26.34 -11.33
N SER A 515 -12.67 -26.40 -12.64
CA SER A 515 -13.96 -26.86 -13.13
C SER A 515 -14.10 -28.34 -12.76
N PRO A 516 -15.15 -28.73 -11.99
CA PRO A 516 -15.35 -30.13 -11.60
C PRO A 516 -15.45 -31.07 -12.80
N GLU A 517 -15.89 -30.55 -13.95
CA GLU A 517 -15.97 -31.27 -15.21
C GLU A 517 -14.61 -31.45 -15.88
N ALA A 518 -13.74 -30.43 -15.86
CA ALA A 518 -12.38 -30.56 -16.40
C ALA A 518 -11.52 -31.50 -15.53
N GLU A 519 -11.63 -31.39 -14.21
CA GLU A 519 -10.96 -32.27 -13.25
C GLU A 519 -11.51 -33.71 -13.35
N ARG A 520 -12.83 -33.89 -13.53
CA ARG A 520 -13.44 -35.20 -13.83
C ARG A 520 -12.86 -35.80 -15.11
N GLN A 521 -12.79 -35.05 -16.20
CA GLN A 521 -12.21 -35.51 -17.46
C GLN A 521 -10.70 -35.81 -17.33
N ALA A 522 -9.97 -35.04 -16.53
CA ALA A 522 -8.56 -35.31 -16.23
C ALA A 522 -8.40 -36.62 -15.43
N LEU A 523 -9.22 -36.85 -14.41
CA LEU A 523 -9.25 -38.10 -13.65
C LEU A 523 -9.65 -39.30 -14.54
N GLU A 524 -10.61 -39.14 -15.44
CA GLU A 524 -11.02 -40.19 -16.40
C GLU A 524 -9.91 -40.56 -17.39
N ARG A 525 -9.14 -39.57 -17.87
CA ARG A 525 -7.96 -39.78 -18.71
C ARG A 525 -6.77 -40.39 -17.95
N THR A 526 -6.62 -40.04 -16.66
CA THR A 526 -5.50 -40.48 -15.82
C THR A 526 -5.72 -41.88 -15.25
N PHE A 527 -6.98 -42.25 -14.97
CA PHE A 527 -7.38 -43.54 -14.42
C PHE A 527 -8.36 -44.27 -15.37
N PRO A 528 -7.94 -44.62 -16.60
CA PRO A 528 -8.80 -45.33 -17.54
C PRO A 528 -9.17 -46.72 -16.99
N GLY A 529 -10.46 -47.04 -16.96
CA GLY A 529 -10.95 -48.32 -16.45
C GLY A 529 -12.31 -48.21 -15.73
N PRO A 530 -12.64 -49.17 -14.84
CA PRO A 530 -13.93 -49.24 -14.15
C PRO A 530 -14.29 -47.98 -13.34
N ILE A 531 -13.30 -47.16 -12.96
CA ILE A 531 -13.51 -45.90 -12.25
C ILE A 531 -14.36 -44.92 -13.08
N ALA A 532 -14.23 -44.93 -14.42
CA ALA A 532 -15.07 -44.13 -15.32
C ALA A 532 -16.56 -44.51 -15.28
N ALA A 533 -16.91 -45.72 -14.81
CA ALA A 533 -18.30 -46.13 -14.58
C ALA A 533 -18.89 -45.55 -13.27
N HIS A 534 -18.11 -44.78 -12.50
CA HIS A 534 -18.53 -44.16 -11.25
C HIS A 534 -18.49 -42.62 -11.32
N PRO A 535 -19.26 -41.97 -12.23
CA PRO A 535 -19.18 -40.54 -12.47
C PRO A 535 -19.49 -39.70 -11.23
N THR A 536 -20.36 -40.17 -10.33
CA THR A 536 -20.63 -39.51 -9.04
C THR A 536 -19.41 -39.48 -8.12
N VAL A 537 -18.65 -40.59 -8.06
CA VAL A 537 -17.43 -40.66 -7.23
C VAL A 537 -16.38 -39.72 -7.81
N LEU A 538 -16.18 -39.75 -9.14
CA LEU A 538 -15.27 -38.85 -9.83
C LEU A 538 -15.65 -37.37 -9.66
N SER A 539 -16.94 -37.03 -9.70
CA SER A 539 -17.42 -35.66 -9.52
C SER A 539 -17.23 -35.16 -8.08
N VAL A 540 -17.46 -36.02 -7.08
CA VAL A 540 -17.16 -35.70 -5.67
C VAL A 540 -15.66 -35.59 -5.46
N SER A 541 -14.86 -36.50 -6.02
CA SER A 541 -13.39 -36.46 -5.98
C SER A 541 -12.83 -35.19 -6.61
N ALA A 542 -13.32 -34.78 -7.78
CA ALA A 542 -12.93 -33.55 -8.48
C ALA A 542 -13.14 -32.28 -7.63
N VAL A 543 -14.18 -32.23 -6.79
CA VAL A 543 -14.43 -31.10 -5.86
C VAL A 543 -13.62 -31.25 -4.56
N VAL A 544 -13.52 -32.47 -4.02
CA VAL A 544 -12.97 -32.72 -2.69
C VAL A 544 -11.43 -32.77 -2.69
N PHE A 545 -10.78 -33.35 -3.70
CA PHE A 545 -9.32 -33.48 -3.71
C PHE A 545 -8.58 -32.14 -3.72
N PRO A 546 -8.93 -31.13 -4.54
CA PRO A 546 -8.25 -29.82 -4.50
C PRO A 546 -8.37 -29.14 -3.14
N VAL A 547 -9.55 -29.23 -2.50
CA VAL A 547 -9.80 -28.70 -1.15
C VAL A 547 -8.96 -29.43 -0.09
N LEU A 548 -8.94 -30.76 -0.12
CA LEU A 548 -8.15 -31.57 0.83
C LEU A 548 -6.63 -31.41 0.62
N ALA A 549 -6.16 -31.31 -0.62
CA ALA A 549 -4.75 -31.08 -0.94
C ALA A 549 -4.26 -29.72 -0.39
N GLY A 550 -5.13 -28.70 -0.39
CA GLY A 550 -4.89 -27.44 0.31
C GLY A 550 -4.78 -27.60 1.84
N LEU A 551 -5.64 -28.41 2.44
CA LEU A 551 -5.72 -28.62 3.90
C LEU A 551 -4.60 -29.51 4.47
N GLN A 552 -4.03 -30.45 3.70
CA GLN A 552 -2.97 -31.35 4.18
C GLN A 552 -1.62 -30.65 4.44
N ARG A 553 -1.50 -29.35 4.16
CA ARG A 553 -0.27 -28.58 4.37
C ARG A 553 0.00 -28.41 5.87
N PRO A 554 1.21 -28.74 6.38
CA PRO A 554 1.52 -28.66 7.82
C PRO A 554 1.39 -27.22 8.37
N LEU A 555 1.53 -26.23 7.50
CA LEU A 555 1.29 -24.80 7.77
C LEU A 555 -0.16 -24.51 8.22
N VAL A 556 -1.16 -25.21 7.66
CA VAL A 556 -2.58 -25.05 8.04
C VAL A 556 -2.81 -25.65 9.43
N LEU A 557 -2.33 -26.86 9.68
CA LEU A 557 -2.45 -27.53 10.98
C LEU A 557 -1.79 -26.74 12.12
N THR A 558 -0.60 -26.17 11.85
CA THR A 558 0.10 -25.32 12.82
C THR A 558 -0.60 -23.98 13.04
N ALA A 559 -1.15 -23.35 11.98
CA ALA A 559 -1.97 -22.15 12.11
C ALA A 559 -3.22 -22.38 12.96
N VAL A 560 -3.97 -23.45 12.69
CA VAL A 560 -5.15 -23.85 13.48
C VAL A 560 -4.76 -24.11 14.94
N GLY A 561 -3.69 -24.88 15.18
CA GLY A 561 -3.17 -25.11 16.53
C GLY A 561 -2.85 -23.82 17.28
N ALA A 562 -2.21 -22.85 16.62
CA ALA A 562 -1.92 -21.54 17.19
C ALA A 562 -3.19 -20.72 17.51
N MET A 563 -4.21 -20.76 16.63
CA MET A 563 -5.49 -20.08 16.85
C MET A 563 -6.22 -20.55 18.13
N TRP A 564 -6.07 -21.83 18.51
CA TRP A 564 -6.63 -22.37 19.76
C TRP A 564 -5.72 -22.12 20.97
N VAL A 565 -4.42 -22.36 20.84
CA VAL A 565 -3.47 -22.27 21.97
C VAL A 565 -3.37 -20.85 22.52
N VAL A 566 -3.34 -19.81 21.66
CA VAL A 566 -3.15 -18.42 22.11
C VAL A 566 -4.27 -17.89 23.04
N PRO A 567 -5.58 -18.02 22.72
CA PRO A 567 -6.64 -17.62 23.64
C PRO A 567 -6.72 -18.51 24.89
N LEU A 568 -6.41 -19.81 24.78
CA LEU A 568 -6.34 -20.70 25.96
C LEU A 568 -5.22 -20.27 26.93
N LEU A 569 -4.06 -19.85 26.41
CA LEU A 569 -2.99 -19.28 27.23
C LEU A 569 -3.42 -18.00 27.95
N ALA A 570 -4.20 -17.14 27.31
CA ALA A 570 -4.76 -15.95 27.97
C ALA A 570 -5.64 -16.33 29.17
N TRP A 571 -6.60 -17.24 28.96
CA TRP A 571 -7.54 -17.68 29.99
C TRP A 571 -6.82 -18.27 31.22
N THR A 572 -5.80 -19.09 30.97
CA THR A 572 -5.04 -19.74 32.04
C THR A 572 -4.17 -18.78 32.85
N ALA A 573 -3.56 -17.78 32.18
CA ALA A 573 -2.77 -16.77 32.86
C ALA A 573 -3.61 -15.91 33.83
N GLY A 574 -4.85 -15.57 33.47
CA GLY A 574 -5.77 -14.80 34.31
C GLY A 574 -6.21 -15.53 35.59
N SER A 575 -6.28 -16.86 35.57
CA SER A 575 -6.63 -17.65 36.76
C SER A 575 -5.59 -17.53 37.88
N VAL A 576 -4.32 -17.32 37.54
CA VAL A 576 -3.21 -17.25 38.50
C VAL A 576 -3.12 -15.89 39.19
N THR A 577 -3.42 -14.81 38.46
CA THR A 577 -3.40 -13.44 39.00
C THR A 577 -4.56 -13.18 39.96
N ALA A 578 -5.76 -13.71 39.66
CA ALA A 578 -6.94 -13.59 40.52
C ALA A 578 -6.72 -14.23 41.90
N VAL A 579 -6.20 -15.47 41.94
CA VAL A 579 -5.94 -16.20 43.21
C VAL A 579 -4.92 -15.45 44.08
N ARG A 580 -3.89 -14.86 43.47
CA ARG A 580 -2.82 -14.14 44.21
C ARG A 580 -3.26 -12.77 44.75
N ARG A 581 -4.41 -12.24 44.32
CA ARG A 581 -4.97 -10.96 44.80
C ARG A 581 -5.96 -11.12 45.96
N ARG A 582 -6.26 -12.34 46.39
CA ARG A 582 -7.03 -12.56 47.64
C ARG A 582 -6.16 -12.07 48.81
N PRO A 583 -6.56 -11.03 49.55
CA PRO A 583 -5.69 -10.43 50.56
C PRO A 583 -5.55 -11.39 51.75
N SER A 584 -4.35 -11.92 51.96
CA SER A 584 -4.00 -12.79 53.10
C SER A 584 -3.88 -12.04 54.43
N GLY A 585 -4.69 -11.00 54.64
CA GLY A 585 -4.51 -10.00 55.69
C GLY A 585 -5.83 -9.32 56.06
N ALA A 586 -6.77 -10.13 56.55
CA ALA A 586 -7.97 -9.68 57.26
C ALA A 586 -8.34 -10.72 58.35
N SER A 587 -7.34 -11.09 59.16
CA SER A 587 -7.56 -11.77 60.42
C SER A 587 -7.87 -10.70 61.47
N GLY A 588 -9.13 -10.57 61.86
CA GLY A 588 -9.60 -9.54 62.80
C GLY A 588 -10.64 -8.60 62.19
N ASP A 589 -11.82 -9.12 61.86
CA ASP A 589 -13.05 -8.80 62.61
C ASP A 589 -14.24 -9.55 62.00
N ALA A 590 -15.10 -10.10 62.87
CA ALA A 590 -16.17 -11.00 62.47
C ALA A 590 -17.36 -10.23 61.87
N VAL A 591 -17.40 -10.13 60.54
CA VAL A 591 -18.62 -9.77 59.80
C VAL A 591 -19.24 -11.04 59.24
N GLU A 592 -20.52 -11.22 59.54
CA GLU A 592 -21.29 -12.43 59.28
C GLU A 592 -21.33 -12.78 57.77
N PRO A 593 -20.96 -14.02 57.36
CA PRO A 593 -20.83 -14.36 55.96
C PRO A 593 -22.20 -14.59 55.30
N GLY A 594 -22.57 -13.70 54.38
CA GLY A 594 -23.65 -13.97 53.42
C GLY A 594 -23.39 -15.25 52.61
N PRO A 595 -24.44 -15.91 52.10
CA PRO A 595 -24.37 -17.27 51.56
C PRO A 595 -23.31 -17.40 50.44
N PRO A 596 -22.44 -18.42 50.50
CA PRO A 596 -21.31 -18.52 49.59
C PRO A 596 -21.76 -18.86 48.17
N LEU A 597 -21.54 -17.93 47.24
CA LEU A 597 -21.58 -18.23 45.80
C LEU A 597 -20.53 -19.28 45.47
N THR A 598 -20.97 -20.44 44.98
CA THR A 598 -20.15 -21.63 44.75
C THR A 598 -19.07 -21.39 43.68
N PRO A 599 -17.77 -21.43 44.03
CA PRO A 599 -16.70 -21.30 43.04
C PRO A 599 -16.54 -22.61 42.25
N MET A 600 -16.59 -22.53 40.91
CA MET A 600 -16.33 -23.70 40.06
C MET A 600 -14.90 -24.25 40.27
N PRO A 601 -14.71 -25.59 40.23
CA PRO A 601 -13.42 -26.22 40.51
C PRO A 601 -12.40 -26.03 39.36
N PRO A 602 -11.22 -25.43 39.61
CA PRO A 602 -10.21 -25.13 38.57
C PRO A 602 -9.28 -26.31 38.23
N ALA A 603 -9.61 -27.55 38.64
CA ALA A 603 -8.70 -28.69 38.55
C ALA A 603 -8.65 -29.34 37.15
N THR A 604 -9.79 -29.44 36.46
CA THR A 604 -9.94 -30.19 35.19
C THR A 604 -9.24 -29.51 34.01
N THR A 605 -9.21 -28.17 33.98
CA THR A 605 -8.62 -27.40 32.87
C THR A 605 -7.11 -27.61 32.74
N ARG A 606 -6.38 -27.76 33.86
CA ARG A 606 -4.91 -27.97 33.86
C ARG A 606 -4.49 -29.28 33.18
N ALA A 607 -5.33 -30.31 33.20
CA ALA A 607 -5.05 -31.59 32.53
C ALA A 607 -5.19 -31.45 31.00
N ALA A 608 -6.26 -30.82 30.52
CA ALA A 608 -6.52 -30.62 29.08
C ALA A 608 -5.39 -29.85 28.37
N LEU A 609 -4.84 -28.81 29.02
CA LEU A 609 -3.74 -28.00 28.47
C LEU A 609 -2.43 -28.77 28.32
N ARG A 610 -2.13 -29.70 29.25
CA ARG A 610 -0.96 -30.58 29.14
C ARG A 610 -1.10 -31.58 27.99
N GLY A 611 -2.33 -32.00 27.67
CA GLY A 611 -2.65 -32.78 26.48
C GLY A 611 -2.43 -31.98 25.19
N ALA A 612 -3.09 -30.82 25.06
CA ALA A 612 -3.02 -29.98 23.86
C ALA A 612 -1.59 -29.52 23.53
N GLY A 613 -0.81 -29.10 24.54
CA GLY A 613 0.58 -28.66 24.35
C GLY A 613 1.51 -29.78 23.87
N ARG A 614 1.29 -31.03 24.32
CA ARG A 614 2.06 -32.20 23.84
C ARG A 614 1.67 -32.59 22.41
N GLY A 615 0.39 -32.51 22.05
CA GLY A 615 -0.08 -32.77 20.68
C GLY A 615 0.57 -31.84 19.64
N GLY A 616 0.58 -30.53 19.89
CA GLY A 616 1.18 -29.54 18.98
C GLY A 616 2.68 -29.71 18.78
N LEU A 617 3.43 -29.98 19.85
CA LEU A 617 4.87 -30.23 19.79
C LEU A 617 5.22 -31.52 19.03
N LEU A 618 4.43 -32.59 19.21
CA LEU A 618 4.64 -33.85 18.49
C LEU A 618 4.30 -33.74 16.99
N ALA A 619 3.28 -32.95 16.62
CA ALA A 619 2.96 -32.65 15.22
C ALA A 619 4.09 -31.86 14.53
N CYS A 620 4.66 -30.86 15.21
CA CYS A 620 5.79 -30.10 14.68
C CYS A 620 7.08 -30.94 14.56
N GLY A 621 7.31 -31.86 15.51
CA GLY A 621 8.50 -32.72 15.51
C GLY A 621 8.50 -33.80 14.41
N ARG A 622 7.35 -34.39 14.09
CA ARG A 622 7.27 -35.48 13.08
C ARG A 622 7.29 -34.98 11.63
N GLY A 623 6.88 -33.75 11.36
CA GLY A 623 6.90 -33.17 10.01
C GLY A 623 8.29 -32.99 9.39
N HIS A 624 9.37 -33.28 10.11
CA HIS A 624 10.75 -33.04 9.66
C HIS A 624 11.60 -34.31 9.43
N GLN A 625 11.03 -35.52 9.60
CA GLN A 625 11.78 -36.79 9.56
C GLN A 625 11.33 -37.80 8.47
N GLY A 626 10.54 -37.36 7.48
CA GLY A 626 9.85 -38.27 6.55
C GLY A 626 10.08 -38.00 5.06
N LEU A 627 11.33 -38.11 4.58
CA LEU A 627 11.63 -38.34 3.16
C LEU A 627 13.05 -38.93 3.05
N PRO A 628 13.22 -40.25 2.82
CA PRO A 628 14.54 -40.80 2.49
C PRO A 628 14.95 -40.25 1.13
N ALA A 629 16.15 -39.68 1.03
CA ALA A 629 16.72 -39.30 -0.24
C ALA A 629 16.93 -40.57 -1.09
N HIS A 630 16.22 -40.69 -2.21
CA HIS A 630 16.53 -41.71 -3.21
C HIS A 630 17.98 -41.50 -3.67
N PRO A 631 18.88 -42.51 -3.52
CA PRO A 631 20.19 -42.42 -4.11
C PRO A 631 20.04 -42.41 -5.63
N ALA A 632 20.71 -41.46 -6.29
CA ALA A 632 20.72 -41.40 -7.75
C ALA A 632 21.37 -42.66 -8.32
N THR A 633 20.57 -43.56 -8.89
CA THR A 633 21.04 -44.72 -9.62
C THR A 633 21.59 -44.29 -10.97
N THR A 634 22.91 -44.19 -11.05
CA THR A 634 23.62 -44.10 -12.33
C THR A 634 23.49 -45.44 -13.07
N PRO A 635 23.17 -45.44 -14.38
CA PRO A 635 23.13 -46.67 -15.17
C PRO A 635 24.57 -47.12 -15.43
N ARG A 636 25.08 -48.04 -14.61
CA ARG A 636 26.39 -48.67 -14.81
C ARG A 636 26.21 -50.02 -15.50
N THR A 637 26.75 -50.11 -16.71
CA THR A 637 26.80 -51.31 -17.54
C THR A 637 27.43 -52.48 -16.79
N ALA A 638 26.69 -53.59 -16.66
CA ALA A 638 27.21 -54.89 -16.27
C ALA A 638 26.31 -55.97 -16.88
N GLY A 639 26.80 -56.65 -17.92
CA GLY A 639 26.08 -57.78 -18.52
C GLY A 639 26.29 -59.06 -17.71
N ARG A 640 25.28 -59.92 -17.65
CA ARG A 640 25.51 -61.35 -17.43
C ARG A 640 24.44 -62.21 -18.10
N SER A 641 24.95 -63.11 -18.92
CA SER A 641 24.33 -64.08 -19.80
C SER A 641 23.16 -64.89 -19.22
N LEU A 642 22.17 -65.16 -20.08
CA LEU A 642 21.27 -66.32 -19.97
C LEU A 642 21.06 -66.87 -21.38
N HIS A 643 21.38 -68.15 -21.58
CA HIS A 643 21.36 -68.86 -22.87
C HIS A 643 19.98 -69.47 -23.17
N LEU A 644 19.56 -69.42 -24.45
CA LEU A 644 18.89 -70.47 -25.26
C LEU A 644 18.48 -69.87 -26.65
N PRO A 645 18.23 -70.64 -27.73
CA PRO A 645 19.14 -70.56 -28.89
C PRO A 645 18.49 -70.39 -30.29
N LEU A 646 19.37 -70.34 -31.33
CA LEU A 646 19.15 -70.52 -32.78
C LEU A 646 18.64 -69.29 -33.60
N PRO A 647 18.93 -69.20 -34.92
CA PRO A 647 20.20 -69.55 -35.59
C PRO A 647 20.65 -68.60 -36.73
N GLY A 648 21.94 -68.65 -37.08
CA GLY A 648 22.51 -68.19 -38.37
C GLY A 648 22.86 -66.70 -38.46
N MET A 649 23.87 -66.28 -39.22
CA MET A 649 24.94 -67.03 -39.92
C MET A 649 26.11 -66.05 -40.16
N ASP A 650 27.36 -66.55 -40.09
CA ASP A 650 28.53 -66.21 -40.92
C ASP A 650 28.85 -64.72 -41.24
N ASP A 651 30.03 -64.14 -41.07
CA ASP A 651 31.37 -64.67 -40.79
C ASP A 651 32.39 -63.50 -40.69
N HIS A 652 33.62 -63.81 -40.27
CA HIS A 652 34.88 -63.10 -40.61
C HIS A 652 35.09 -61.63 -40.14
N ARG A 653 36.33 -61.14 -39.89
CA ARG A 653 37.59 -61.72 -39.38
C ARG A 653 38.59 -60.56 -39.18
N LEU A 654 39.49 -60.65 -38.18
CA LEU A 654 40.69 -59.79 -38.00
C LEU A 654 40.40 -58.30 -37.65
N GLY A 655 41.26 -57.58 -36.90
CA GLY A 655 42.47 -57.97 -36.17
C GLY A 655 43.38 -56.75 -35.90
N GLY A 656 43.96 -56.66 -34.69
CA GLY A 656 44.87 -55.57 -34.28
C GLY A 656 44.15 -54.24 -33.95
N GLY A 657 44.60 -53.42 -33.01
CA GLY A 657 45.84 -53.43 -32.24
C GLY A 657 46.40 -52.01 -32.21
N VAL A 658 46.19 -51.28 -31.10
CA VAL A 658 46.60 -49.87 -30.96
C VAL A 658 47.36 -49.69 -29.66
N ASP A 659 48.68 -49.57 -29.80
CA ASP A 659 49.59 -48.84 -28.89
C ASP A 659 49.96 -47.53 -29.60
N GLY A 660 50.21 -46.44 -28.86
CA GLY A 660 50.69 -45.21 -29.52
C GLY A 660 50.41 -43.89 -28.79
N ASP A 661 51.14 -43.68 -27.70
CA ASP A 661 51.29 -42.40 -26.98
C ASP A 661 51.84 -41.24 -27.86
N ARG A 662 51.72 -39.99 -27.35
CA ARG A 662 52.49 -38.75 -27.66
C ARG A 662 52.18 -37.82 -28.85
N HIS A 663 51.95 -36.56 -28.44
CA HIS A 663 52.54 -35.29 -28.89
C HIS A 663 52.44 -34.82 -30.36
N GLY A 664 52.05 -33.54 -30.52
CA GLY A 664 52.60 -32.71 -31.61
C GLY A 664 51.73 -31.51 -32.01
N ARG A 665 52.12 -30.30 -31.59
CA ARG A 665 51.56 -29.04 -32.12
C ARG A 665 51.74 -28.93 -33.63
N GLN A 666 50.77 -28.34 -34.34
CA GLN A 666 50.96 -27.03 -35.01
C GLN A 666 49.63 -26.42 -35.50
N ARG A 667 49.64 -25.10 -35.75
CA ARG A 667 48.49 -24.29 -36.21
C ARG A 667 48.55 -24.13 -37.72
N LEU A 668 47.40 -24.06 -38.41
CA LEU A 668 47.14 -23.13 -39.54
C LEU A 668 45.70 -23.25 -40.08
N GLY A 669 45.04 -22.10 -40.34
CA GLY A 669 44.02 -21.93 -41.40
C GLY A 669 42.57 -22.38 -41.14
N PRO A 670 41.55 -21.57 -41.51
CA PRO A 670 40.13 -21.92 -41.41
C PRO A 670 39.48 -22.28 -42.75
N LEU A 671 38.42 -23.09 -42.75
CA LEU A 671 37.52 -23.28 -43.89
C LEU A 671 36.04 -23.35 -43.47
N LEU A 672 35.18 -22.69 -44.25
CA LEU A 672 33.72 -22.78 -44.18
C LEU A 672 33.21 -24.10 -44.79
N PRO A 673 32.04 -24.61 -44.35
CA PRO A 673 31.26 -25.57 -45.13
C PRO A 673 30.33 -24.84 -46.13
N ALA A 674 30.15 -25.44 -47.30
CA ALA A 674 29.37 -24.89 -48.42
C ALA A 674 27.88 -25.25 -48.37
N ALA A 675 27.06 -24.47 -49.09
CA ALA A 675 25.66 -24.80 -49.38
C ALA A 675 25.52 -25.56 -50.72
N PRO A 676 24.55 -26.48 -50.86
CA PRO A 676 24.21 -27.08 -52.15
C PRO A 676 23.19 -26.23 -52.92
N ARG A 677 23.42 -26.07 -54.23
CA ARG A 677 22.41 -25.65 -55.21
C ARG A 677 21.67 -26.88 -55.74
N ALA A 678 20.37 -26.74 -55.99
CA ALA A 678 19.65 -27.50 -56.99
C ALA A 678 18.75 -26.55 -57.78
N ASP A 679 18.62 -26.81 -59.08
CA ASP A 679 18.08 -25.87 -60.08
C ASP A 679 17.11 -26.62 -60.99
N HIS A 680 15.88 -26.10 -61.19
CA HIS A 680 15.03 -26.53 -62.30
C HIS A 680 14.04 -25.47 -62.81
N ARG A 681 14.43 -24.89 -63.95
CA ARG A 681 13.64 -24.64 -65.19
C ARG A 681 12.23 -24.07 -65.10
N ARG A 682 12.07 -22.89 -65.73
CA ARG A 682 10.82 -22.39 -66.31
C ARG A 682 10.38 -23.21 -67.52
N ASN A 683 9.08 -23.23 -67.81
CA ASN A 683 8.58 -23.28 -69.19
C ASN A 683 7.24 -22.54 -69.33
N HIS A 684 7.00 -21.87 -70.46
CA HIS A 684 5.74 -21.18 -70.79
C HIS A 684 4.91 -22.00 -71.78
N GLY A 685 3.57 -21.95 -71.70
CA GLY A 685 2.67 -22.52 -72.71
C GLY A 685 1.17 -22.31 -72.37
N PRO A 686 0.29 -21.90 -73.30
CA PRO A 686 -1.05 -21.38 -72.95
C PRO A 686 -2.23 -22.29 -73.36
N GLY A 687 -3.42 -22.09 -72.77
CA GLY A 687 -4.66 -22.58 -73.39
C GLY A 687 -5.94 -22.68 -72.57
N ARG A 688 -6.89 -21.76 -72.85
CA ARG A 688 -8.36 -21.98 -72.97
C ARG A 688 -9.25 -22.49 -71.81
N SER A 689 -10.15 -21.58 -71.44
CA SER A 689 -11.62 -21.75 -71.28
C SER A 689 -12.21 -22.73 -70.25
N GLY A 690 -12.85 -22.15 -69.22
CA GLY A 690 -13.89 -22.79 -68.40
C GLY A 690 -14.90 -21.75 -67.92
N ARG A 691 -16.08 -21.69 -68.53
CA ARG A 691 -17.16 -20.77 -68.14
C ARG A 691 -17.90 -21.28 -66.90
N ALA A 692 -18.08 -20.36 -65.95
CA ALA A 692 -19.34 -20.00 -65.32
C ALA A 692 -20.01 -20.92 -64.28
N LEU A 693 -20.12 -20.38 -63.06
CA LEU A 693 -21.39 -20.34 -62.31
C LEU A 693 -21.37 -19.13 -61.36
N ARG A 694 -22.14 -18.09 -61.72
CA ARG A 694 -22.48 -16.96 -60.85
C ARG A 694 -23.95 -17.09 -60.48
N THR A 695 -24.27 -17.11 -59.19
CA THR A 695 -25.61 -16.82 -58.67
C THR A 695 -25.49 -15.75 -57.58
N PRO A 696 -26.26 -14.64 -57.66
CA PRO A 696 -26.18 -13.54 -56.69
C PRO A 696 -27.34 -13.55 -55.69
N LEU A 697 -27.05 -13.48 -54.39
CA LEU A 697 -27.98 -13.15 -53.29
C LEU A 697 -27.07 -12.94 -52.04
N HIS A 698 -27.22 -11.99 -51.13
CA HIS A 698 -28.18 -10.88 -50.98
C HIS A 698 -27.44 -9.65 -50.41
N ARG A 699 -27.70 -8.43 -50.90
CA ARG A 699 -27.09 -7.18 -50.41
C ARG A 699 -28.12 -6.36 -49.64
N ARG A 700 -28.09 -6.32 -48.29
CA ARG A 700 -28.73 -5.30 -47.42
C ARG A 700 -28.36 -5.49 -45.94
N LEU A 701 -28.30 -4.36 -45.20
CA LEU A 701 -27.83 -4.14 -43.82
C LEU A 701 -26.32 -3.84 -43.73
N ARG A 702 -25.89 -2.61 -44.01
CA ARG A 702 -25.84 -1.44 -43.08
C ARG A 702 -25.08 -1.78 -41.79
N SER A 703 -23.78 -1.51 -41.72
CA SER A 703 -23.20 -0.17 -41.44
C SER A 703 -23.65 0.43 -40.09
N ALA A 704 -23.03 -0.04 -39.00
CA ALA A 704 -22.94 0.65 -37.73
C ALA A 704 -21.47 0.66 -37.33
N THR A 705 -20.74 1.74 -37.66
CA THR A 705 -19.30 1.85 -37.40
C THR A 705 -19.03 2.16 -35.92
N ALA A 706 -18.00 1.53 -35.37
CA ALA A 706 -17.64 1.62 -33.95
C ALA A 706 -17.13 3.01 -33.52
N ASP A 707 -16.75 3.87 -34.48
CA ASP A 707 -16.13 5.20 -34.26
C ASP A 707 -16.96 6.14 -33.36
N SER A 708 -18.28 5.93 -33.28
CA SER A 708 -19.17 6.79 -32.50
C SER A 708 -18.97 6.66 -30.97
N ARG A 709 -18.44 5.53 -30.47
CA ARG A 709 -18.29 5.29 -29.02
C ARG A 709 -17.03 5.95 -28.44
N VAL A 710 -15.93 5.94 -29.18
CA VAL A 710 -14.67 6.59 -28.76
C VAL A 710 -14.82 8.12 -28.77
N ALA A 711 -15.50 8.67 -29.77
CA ALA A 711 -15.84 10.10 -29.82
C ALA A 711 -16.72 10.54 -28.64
N LEU A 712 -17.71 9.72 -28.22
CA LEU A 712 -18.54 10.03 -27.05
C LEU A 712 -17.75 10.04 -25.74
N LEU A 713 -16.79 9.12 -25.56
CA LEU A 713 -15.98 9.05 -24.33
C LEU A 713 -15.08 10.29 -24.19
N LEU A 714 -14.46 10.72 -25.29
CA LEU A 714 -13.61 11.93 -25.32
C LEU A 714 -14.43 13.23 -25.23
N ALA A 715 -15.65 13.26 -25.78
CA ALA A 715 -16.57 14.39 -25.59
C ALA A 715 -17.05 14.50 -24.13
N SER A 716 -17.36 13.38 -23.48
CA SER A 716 -17.80 13.35 -22.08
C SER A 716 -16.72 13.86 -21.10
N LEU A 717 -15.43 13.59 -21.40
CA LEU A 717 -14.29 14.12 -20.63
C LEU A 717 -14.06 15.62 -20.83
N ARG A 718 -14.47 16.22 -21.96
CA ARG A 718 -14.46 17.68 -22.15
C ARG A 718 -15.68 18.39 -21.56
N GLY A 719 -16.83 17.70 -21.45
CA GLY A 719 -18.09 18.28 -20.96
C GLY A 719 -18.11 18.62 -19.47
N MET A 720 -17.29 17.98 -18.62
CA MET A 720 -17.32 18.18 -17.17
C MET A 720 -16.68 19.50 -16.68
N ALA A 721 -16.19 20.36 -17.58
CA ALA A 721 -15.54 21.63 -17.23
C ALA A 721 -16.43 22.88 -17.33
N ALA A 722 -17.69 22.77 -17.78
CA ALA A 722 -18.62 23.89 -17.93
C ALA A 722 -19.93 23.65 -17.14
N GLY A 723 -20.16 24.44 -16.09
CA GLY A 723 -21.42 24.40 -15.33
C GLY A 723 -22.56 25.09 -16.09
N PRO A 724 -23.79 24.54 -16.09
CA PRO A 724 -24.91 25.14 -16.81
C PRO A 724 -25.43 26.38 -16.07
N GLY A 725 -25.37 27.52 -16.76
CA GLY A 725 -26.06 28.74 -16.37
C GLY A 725 -27.57 28.67 -16.59
N SER A 726 -28.29 29.55 -15.93
CA SER A 726 -29.74 29.70 -15.98
C SER A 726 -30.31 29.98 -17.37
N ALA A 727 -31.36 29.27 -17.76
CA ALA A 727 -32.35 29.73 -18.73
C ALA A 727 -33.75 29.30 -18.26
N GLY A 728 -34.64 30.27 -18.04
CA GLY A 728 -36.05 30.00 -17.73
C GLY A 728 -36.91 30.11 -18.98
N ALA A 729 -37.94 29.27 -19.08
CA ALA A 729 -39.01 29.45 -20.06
C ALA A 729 -40.37 29.26 -19.37
N ARG A 730 -41.27 30.22 -19.60
CA ARG A 730 -42.66 30.18 -19.11
C ARG A 730 -43.51 29.33 -20.04
N ALA A 731 -44.40 28.53 -19.49
CA ALA A 731 -45.64 28.11 -20.17
C ALA A 731 -46.80 28.12 -19.15
N ARG A 732 -47.86 28.87 -19.46
CA ARG A 732 -49.14 28.86 -18.73
C ARG A 732 -50.18 28.16 -19.59
N VAL A 733 -50.84 27.14 -19.07
CA VAL A 733 -52.27 26.80 -19.29
C VAL A 733 -52.68 25.92 -18.08
N HIS A 734 -53.88 25.86 -17.51
CA HIS A 734 -54.97 26.79 -17.16
C HIS A 734 -56.06 25.87 -16.54
N ARG A 735 -56.57 26.16 -15.32
CA ARG A 735 -57.80 25.58 -14.71
C ARG A 735 -57.79 24.04 -14.40
N ASP A 736 -58.62 23.51 -13.48
CA ASP A 736 -59.54 24.14 -12.52
C ASP A 736 -59.66 23.38 -11.16
N ARG A 737 -60.37 24.02 -10.23
CA ARG A 737 -60.83 23.62 -8.87
C ARG A 737 -61.05 22.11 -8.60
N HIS A 738 -60.71 21.65 -7.38
CA HIS A 738 -61.69 21.47 -6.28
C HIS A 738 -61.03 21.17 -4.89
N ARG A 739 -61.62 21.75 -3.83
CA ARG A 739 -61.53 21.38 -2.39
C ARG A 739 -62.82 20.56 -2.04
N PRO A 740 -63.04 19.93 -0.85
CA PRO A 740 -62.40 20.16 0.46
C PRO A 740 -62.14 18.93 1.39
N CYS A 741 -61.68 19.28 2.60
CA CYS A 741 -61.57 18.64 3.92
C CYS A 741 -62.46 17.45 4.37
N HIS A 742 -61.97 16.74 5.41
CA HIS A 742 -62.60 16.33 6.70
C HIS A 742 -62.43 14.87 7.21
N HIS A 743 -61.84 14.81 8.41
CA HIS A 743 -61.93 13.88 9.56
C HIS A 743 -63.05 12.82 9.69
N ARG A 744 -62.67 11.73 10.40
CA ARG A 744 -63.46 10.75 11.20
C ARG A 744 -64.42 9.85 10.39
N GLY A 745 -64.64 8.58 10.72
CA GLY A 745 -64.12 7.69 11.78
C GLY A 745 -65.13 6.57 12.10
N VAL A 746 -64.71 5.49 12.81
CA VAL A 746 -65.57 4.33 13.23
C VAL A 746 -66.03 3.46 12.05
N GLY A 747 -66.09 2.12 12.05
CA GLY A 747 -65.77 1.03 13.01
C GLY A 747 -65.66 -0.30 12.20
N ASP A 748 -65.78 -1.53 12.71
CA ASP A 748 -65.64 -2.16 14.05
C ASP A 748 -65.67 -3.72 13.85
N SER A 749 -65.62 -4.52 14.93
CA SER A 749 -65.83 -6.00 14.98
C SER A 749 -64.72 -6.93 14.39
N ALA A 750 -64.33 -8.07 14.99
CA ALA A 750 -64.64 -8.68 16.30
C ALA A 750 -63.56 -9.73 16.72
N ASP A 751 -63.53 -10.07 18.02
CA ASP A 751 -63.15 -11.37 18.65
C ASP A 751 -61.75 -12.01 18.45
N ALA A 752 -61.15 -12.74 19.41
CA ALA A 752 -61.50 -13.02 20.81
C ALA A 752 -60.27 -13.49 21.65
N GLY A 753 -60.34 -13.31 22.98
CA GLY A 753 -59.57 -14.06 24.01
C GLY A 753 -58.08 -13.68 24.24
N GLY A 754 -57.55 -13.64 25.47
CA GLY A 754 -58.19 -13.65 26.79
C GLY A 754 -57.25 -13.99 27.97
N ARG A 755 -57.22 -13.12 29.00
CA ARG A 755 -56.79 -13.35 30.43
C ARG A 755 -55.30 -13.67 30.68
N GLY A 756 -54.62 -13.20 31.74
CA GLY A 756 -54.92 -12.27 32.84
C GLY A 756 -53.60 -11.81 33.51
N ALA A 757 -53.49 -10.59 34.07
CA ALA A 757 -53.73 -10.24 35.50
C ALA A 757 -52.70 -10.86 36.48
N MET A 758 -52.08 -10.19 37.48
CA MET A 758 -52.25 -8.87 38.14
C MET A 758 -50.84 -8.23 38.40
N ARG A 759 -50.55 -7.16 39.19
CA ARG A 759 -51.28 -6.22 40.10
C ARG A 759 -50.45 -4.92 40.28
N GLY A 760 -51.02 -3.85 40.85
CA GLY A 760 -50.29 -2.71 41.48
C GLY A 760 -50.18 -2.89 43.02
N PRO A 761 -50.04 -1.83 43.89
CA PRO A 761 -50.27 -0.39 43.64
C PRO A 761 -49.34 0.63 44.39
N GLY A 762 -49.68 1.94 44.36
CA GLY A 762 -49.15 3.05 45.22
C GLY A 762 -48.61 4.23 44.40
N ALA A 763 -49.18 5.46 44.36
CA ALA A 763 -49.48 6.45 45.43
C ALA A 763 -48.20 6.90 46.18
N THR A 764 -47.86 8.18 46.36
CA THR A 764 -48.68 9.39 46.64
C THR A 764 -48.09 10.71 46.07
N ALA A 765 -48.79 11.83 46.29
CA ALA A 765 -48.40 13.20 45.88
C ALA A 765 -47.86 14.08 47.03
N ARG A 766 -47.37 15.27 46.63
CA ARG A 766 -46.98 16.52 47.36
C ARG A 766 -45.45 16.73 47.53
N ASP A 767 -44.91 17.94 47.46
CA ASP A 767 -45.50 19.28 47.66
C ASP A 767 -44.86 20.42 46.81
N ARG A 768 -45.50 21.61 46.92
CA ARG A 768 -45.03 23.02 46.73
C ARG A 768 -43.51 23.29 46.84
N ALA A 769 -42.91 24.36 46.30
CA ALA A 769 -43.27 25.52 45.45
C ALA A 769 -41.93 26.02 44.77
N GLU A 770 -41.72 27.18 44.12
CA GLU A 770 -42.49 28.41 43.88
C GLU A 770 -41.96 29.13 42.61
N ALA A 771 -42.49 30.32 42.33
CA ALA A 771 -42.12 31.37 41.37
C ALA A 771 -40.64 31.42 40.84
N ASP A 772 -40.34 31.97 39.65
CA ASP A 772 -41.10 33.00 38.94
C ASP A 772 -40.96 33.02 37.40
N ARG A 773 -41.87 33.77 36.77
CA ARG A 773 -41.99 34.14 35.35
C ARG A 773 -41.97 35.71 35.28
N PRO A 774 -42.23 36.44 34.16
CA PRO A 774 -42.30 36.08 32.74
C PRO A 774 -41.62 37.10 31.77
N SER A 775 -41.72 36.80 30.46
CA SER A 775 -42.09 37.70 29.34
C SER A 775 -41.39 39.05 29.02
N SER A 776 -40.81 39.07 27.82
CA SER A 776 -41.22 39.91 26.66
C SER A 776 -40.90 41.42 26.53
N ARG A 777 -40.51 41.74 25.28
CA ARG A 777 -40.98 42.84 24.39
C ARG A 777 -40.28 44.21 24.37
N CYS A 778 -40.45 44.79 23.17
CA CYS A 778 -40.33 46.19 22.74
C CYS A 778 -38.97 46.74 22.28
N GLN A 779 -39.00 47.20 21.02
CA GLN A 779 -38.08 48.15 20.41
C GLN A 779 -38.33 49.55 20.99
N CYS A 780 -37.33 50.43 21.00
CA CYS A 780 -37.57 51.80 20.54
C CYS A 780 -36.30 52.51 20.06
N LEU A 781 -36.53 53.42 19.13
CA LEU A 781 -35.57 54.28 18.43
C LEU A 781 -35.16 55.47 19.32
N VAL A 782 -33.86 55.81 19.43
CA VAL A 782 -33.40 57.19 19.73
C VAL A 782 -32.17 57.51 18.88
N ARG A 783 -32.09 58.76 18.40
CA ARG A 783 -31.14 59.25 17.39
C ARG A 783 -30.59 60.62 17.82
N ARG A 784 -29.27 60.77 18.05
CA ARG A 784 -28.42 61.94 17.68
C ARG A 784 -27.05 61.96 18.37
N GLY A 785 -26.06 62.56 17.68
CA GLY A 785 -24.74 62.96 18.18
C GLY A 785 -23.67 61.85 18.09
N GLY A 786 -22.46 62.09 17.58
CA GLY A 786 -21.91 63.29 16.94
C GLY A 786 -20.38 63.16 16.80
N GLY A 787 -19.80 63.51 15.65
CA GLY A 787 -18.37 63.34 15.35
C GLY A 787 -17.96 61.89 15.02
N GLY A 788 -17.02 61.61 14.11
CA GLY A 788 -16.21 62.51 13.29
C GLY A 788 -14.77 62.02 13.17
N HIS A 789 -14.48 61.16 12.19
CA HIS A 789 -13.22 61.14 11.41
C HIS A 789 -13.19 59.99 10.39
N ASP A 790 -12.39 60.20 9.34
CA ASP A 790 -12.43 59.45 8.09
C ASP A 790 -11.98 57.99 8.19
N ARG A 791 -12.71 57.13 7.47
CA ARG A 791 -12.20 55.84 7.00
C ARG A 791 -12.66 55.61 5.57
N GLY A 792 -11.74 55.80 4.62
CA GLY A 792 -11.94 55.36 3.24
C GLY A 792 -12.02 53.85 3.17
N CYS A 793 -13.16 53.30 2.75
CA CYS A 793 -13.32 51.88 2.49
C CYS A 793 -12.66 51.50 1.16
N VAL A 794 -11.43 51.00 1.21
CA VAL A 794 -10.83 50.29 0.08
C VAL A 794 -11.26 48.82 0.12
N ALA A 795 -12.15 48.43 -0.81
CA ALA A 795 -12.53 47.05 -1.00
C ALA A 795 -11.40 46.29 -1.72
N VAL A 796 -10.61 45.51 -0.99
CA VAL A 796 -9.57 44.65 -1.56
C VAL A 796 -10.20 43.33 -2.01
N THR A 797 -10.44 43.18 -3.32
CA THR A 797 -10.83 41.90 -3.92
C THR A 797 -9.59 41.03 -4.14
N GLU A 798 -9.50 39.90 -3.42
CA GLU A 798 -8.48 38.89 -3.69
C GLU A 798 -8.73 38.21 -5.05
N ARG A 799 -7.89 38.53 -6.05
CA ARG A 799 -7.69 37.72 -7.26
C ARG A 799 -6.21 37.39 -7.40
N GLY A 800 -5.79 36.24 -6.85
CA GLY A 800 -4.46 35.68 -7.11
C GLY A 800 -4.43 35.02 -8.49
N PHE A 801 -3.91 35.71 -9.50
CA PHE A 801 -3.72 35.16 -10.84
C PHE A 801 -2.36 34.49 -11.00
N ALA A 802 -2.30 33.42 -11.79
CA ALA A 802 -1.06 32.74 -12.14
C ALA A 802 -0.24 33.56 -13.14
N GLY A 803 1.07 33.66 -12.92
CA GLY A 803 2.01 34.33 -13.83
C GLY A 803 2.84 33.33 -14.64
N VAL A 804 2.39 32.99 -15.84
CA VAL A 804 3.25 32.47 -16.92
C VAL A 804 3.30 33.56 -18.00
N ARG A 805 4.52 33.97 -18.39
CA ARG A 805 4.71 34.97 -19.46
C ARG A 805 4.61 34.27 -20.82
N GLU A 806 3.56 34.56 -21.56
CA GLU A 806 3.60 34.47 -23.03
C GLU A 806 3.86 35.87 -23.62
N VAL A 807 4.75 35.91 -24.61
CA VAL A 807 5.05 37.11 -25.40
C VAL A 807 4.39 36.94 -26.75
N SER A 808 3.48 37.85 -27.11
CA SER A 808 2.92 37.96 -28.45
C SER A 808 3.25 39.32 -29.05
N PRO A 809 3.81 39.41 -30.26
CA PRO A 809 3.81 40.62 -31.08
C PRO A 809 2.59 40.62 -32.02
N SER A 810 2.00 41.79 -32.26
CA SER A 810 0.82 41.94 -33.13
C SER A 810 1.16 42.44 -34.55
N ALA A 811 0.51 41.80 -35.52
CA ALA A 811 -0.09 42.40 -36.72
C ALA A 811 0.78 43.20 -37.73
N SER A 812 1.11 42.54 -38.85
CA SER A 812 0.95 43.00 -40.24
C SER A 812 1.34 41.83 -41.17
N GLY A 813 0.82 41.60 -42.38
CA GLY A 813 -0.19 42.34 -43.14
C GLY A 813 0.15 42.38 -44.65
N ALA A 814 0.19 41.24 -45.36
CA ALA A 814 0.42 41.22 -46.82
C ALA A 814 -0.12 39.96 -47.53
N ARG A 815 -0.26 40.06 -48.86
CA ARG A 815 -0.97 39.12 -49.77
C ARG A 815 -0.07 38.03 -50.37
N VAL A 816 -0.69 36.89 -50.72
CA VAL A 816 -0.53 36.13 -51.99
C VAL A 816 0.89 35.87 -52.52
N ARG A 817 1.33 34.59 -52.55
CA ARG A 817 1.39 33.76 -53.79
C ARG A 817 1.82 32.30 -53.51
N THR A 818 1.40 31.41 -54.39
CA THR A 818 1.81 30.00 -54.49
C THR A 818 3.20 29.82 -55.14
N ARG A 819 4.05 28.90 -54.64
CA ARG A 819 4.82 27.99 -55.49
C ARG A 819 5.38 26.77 -54.74
N THR A 820 5.64 25.72 -55.49
CA THR A 820 6.24 24.42 -55.12
C THR A 820 7.77 24.45 -55.17
N ASP A 821 8.35 23.27 -54.86
CA ASP A 821 9.69 22.75 -55.21
C ASP A 821 10.60 22.62 -53.97
N GLN A 822 10.87 21.40 -53.50
CA GLN A 822 11.96 20.49 -53.95
C GLN A 822 13.36 21.10 -53.78
N GLY A 823 14.18 20.47 -52.92
CA GLY A 823 15.56 20.91 -52.68
C GLY A 823 16.27 20.10 -51.60
N THR A 824 16.91 19.01 -52.00
CA THR A 824 17.87 18.24 -51.18
C THR A 824 19.13 19.04 -50.85
N ALA A 825 19.69 18.92 -49.63
CA ALA A 825 21.14 18.81 -49.40
C ALA A 825 21.49 18.50 -47.93
N SER A 826 22.67 17.91 -47.74
CA SER A 826 23.28 17.60 -46.44
C SER A 826 24.01 18.80 -45.83
N GLY A 827 24.22 18.78 -44.50
CA GLY A 827 25.01 19.79 -43.80
C GLY A 827 25.50 19.29 -42.45
N ARG A 828 26.83 19.27 -42.24
CA ARG A 828 27.47 18.79 -41.00
C ARG A 828 27.31 19.81 -39.86
N LEU A 829 27.11 19.32 -38.64
CA LEU A 829 27.13 20.14 -37.43
C LEU A 829 28.57 20.47 -36.98
N ALA A 830 28.82 21.73 -36.66
CA ALA A 830 29.97 22.19 -35.89
C ALA A 830 29.48 23.17 -34.80
N PRO A 831 30.06 23.18 -33.58
CA PRO A 831 29.50 23.92 -32.44
C PRO A 831 29.92 25.39 -32.40
N VAL A 832 28.95 26.27 -32.13
CA VAL A 832 29.18 27.72 -31.93
C VAL A 832 29.62 28.00 -30.49
N ARG A 833 30.77 28.66 -30.34
CA ARG A 833 31.18 29.31 -29.08
C ARG A 833 30.40 30.60 -28.87
N TRP A 834 30.02 30.88 -27.62
CA TRP A 834 29.67 32.24 -27.18
C TRP A 834 30.79 32.81 -26.28
N ALA A 835 31.44 33.86 -26.77
CA ALA A 835 31.92 34.95 -25.90
C ALA A 835 30.74 35.90 -25.64
N GLY A 836 30.70 36.74 -24.62
CA GLY A 836 31.64 37.03 -23.54
C GLY A 836 31.37 38.45 -23.02
N ALA A 837 31.52 38.72 -21.72
CA ALA A 837 31.59 40.08 -21.16
C ALA A 837 32.06 40.02 -19.70
N ASP A 838 33.23 40.60 -19.44
CA ASP A 838 33.76 40.90 -18.10
C ASP A 838 33.24 42.31 -17.67
N PRO A 839 33.34 42.71 -16.39
CA PRO A 839 34.51 43.53 -16.06
C PRO A 839 35.12 43.36 -14.65
N ALA A 840 36.45 43.28 -14.65
CA ALA A 840 37.41 44.04 -13.82
C ALA A 840 37.08 44.28 -12.32
N LEU A 841 37.77 43.63 -11.38
CA LEU A 841 39.13 43.92 -10.87
C LEU A 841 39.22 45.04 -9.81
N CYS A 842 39.45 44.62 -8.55
CA CYS A 842 40.37 45.32 -7.66
C CYS A 842 40.91 44.32 -6.60
N ARG A 843 42.23 44.16 -6.48
CA ARG A 843 42.86 43.18 -5.57
C ARG A 843 44.19 43.72 -5.02
N CYS A 844 44.22 44.14 -3.76
CA CYS A 844 45.47 44.39 -3.02
C CYS A 844 45.87 43.15 -2.18
N ARG A 845 47.17 43.01 -1.90
CA ARG A 845 47.76 41.78 -1.32
C ARG A 845 48.88 42.11 -0.32
N ARG A 846 49.00 41.27 0.70
CA ARG A 846 50.09 41.12 1.71
C ARG A 846 50.08 42.07 2.91
N GLY A 847 50.30 41.45 4.07
CA GLY A 847 50.64 42.05 5.36
C GLY A 847 50.88 40.92 6.36
N SER A 848 52.14 40.56 6.58
CA SER A 848 52.56 39.51 7.53
C SER A 848 53.15 40.16 8.79
N TRP A 849 52.75 39.72 9.98
CA TRP A 849 53.39 40.14 11.24
C TRP A 849 53.52 38.97 12.23
N ARG A 850 54.57 39.01 13.07
CA ARG A 850 54.95 37.98 14.03
C ARG A 850 54.84 38.50 15.48
N GLY A 851 54.33 37.65 16.37
CA GLY A 851 54.64 37.62 17.82
C GLY A 851 54.14 38.80 18.69
N PRO A 852 54.39 38.78 20.01
CA PRO A 852 55.08 37.73 20.78
C PRO A 852 54.27 37.16 21.99
N GLU A 853 54.77 36.04 22.54
CA GLU A 853 54.51 35.58 23.93
C GLU A 853 55.41 36.40 24.90
N PRO A 854 55.07 36.60 26.20
CA PRO A 854 55.29 35.53 27.20
C PRO A 854 54.38 35.54 28.46
N GLY A 855 54.40 34.46 29.26
CA GLY A 855 53.84 34.47 30.62
C GLY A 855 53.80 33.11 31.33
N ARG A 856 54.80 32.80 32.18
CA ARG A 856 54.87 31.54 32.95
C ARG A 856 54.03 31.60 34.23
N GLY A 857 53.38 30.49 34.59
CA GLY A 857 52.83 30.25 35.93
C GLY A 857 52.76 28.76 36.27
N ARG A 858 53.55 28.29 37.25
CA ARG A 858 53.56 26.90 37.73
C ARG A 858 52.69 26.76 39.00
N ALA A 859 51.82 25.76 39.06
CA ALA A 859 51.48 25.05 40.31
C ALA A 859 50.87 23.65 40.03
N ARG A 860 51.14 22.71 40.93
CA ARG A 860 50.71 21.29 41.01
C ARG A 860 50.33 21.05 42.49
N PRO A 861 49.82 19.87 42.94
CA PRO A 861 49.11 18.76 42.27
C PRO A 861 47.88 18.26 43.10
N HIS A 862 47.55 16.95 42.97
CA HIS A 862 46.54 16.13 43.68
C HIS A 862 45.11 16.15 43.05
N ARG A 863 44.36 15.03 43.02
CA ARG A 863 44.58 13.69 43.63
C ARG A 863 44.09 12.54 42.71
N VAL A 864 44.60 11.34 42.97
CA VAL A 864 44.30 10.09 42.24
C VAL A 864 42.98 9.47 42.72
N VAL A 865 42.12 9.02 41.79
CA VAL A 865 41.34 7.77 41.94
C VAL A 865 41.31 7.04 40.58
N ARG A 866 41.79 5.80 40.55
CA ARG A 866 41.54 4.83 39.45
C ARG A 866 40.20 4.14 39.71
N LEU A 867 39.47 3.81 38.65
CA LEU A 867 38.82 2.50 38.52
C LEU A 867 38.70 2.13 37.04
N GLN A 868 38.96 0.85 36.72
CA GLN A 868 39.05 0.33 35.35
C GLN A 868 37.75 -0.36 34.93
N ALA A 869 37.40 -0.20 33.65
CA ALA A 869 36.81 -1.18 32.70
C ALA A 869 36.03 -0.39 31.62
N GLY A 870 36.19 -0.59 30.32
CA GLY A 870 37.04 -1.51 29.58
C GLY A 870 36.25 -2.24 28.51
N VAL A 871 36.45 -1.92 27.23
CA VAL A 871 36.22 -2.79 26.04
C VAL A 871 37.08 -2.20 24.90
N ARG A 872 37.73 -3.08 24.13
CA ARG A 872 38.53 -2.75 22.95
C ARG A 872 37.64 -2.80 21.69
N GLU A 873 37.96 -1.99 20.68
CA GLU A 873 37.95 -2.50 19.31
C GLU A 873 39.02 -1.79 18.46
N ALA A 874 39.65 -2.55 17.55
CA ALA A 874 40.93 -2.18 16.95
C ALA A 874 40.79 -1.54 15.57
N ARG A 875 41.62 -0.54 15.28
CA ARG A 875 41.95 -0.14 13.91
C ARG A 875 43.21 -0.88 13.47
N SER A 876 43.13 -1.62 12.37
CA SER A 876 44.28 -1.91 11.52
C SER A 876 44.11 -1.17 10.21
N GLY A 877 45.22 -0.63 9.70
CA GLY A 877 45.32 -0.15 8.33
C GLY A 877 46.59 -0.70 7.72
N ARG A 878 46.67 -0.71 6.39
CA ARG A 878 47.93 -0.76 5.64
C ARG A 878 47.71 -0.16 4.26
N ALA A 879 48.58 0.78 3.91
CA ALA A 879 48.87 1.13 2.54
C ALA A 879 50.11 0.35 2.09
N GLY A 880 50.28 0.18 0.78
CA GLY A 880 51.49 -0.39 0.19
C GLY A 880 51.51 -0.14 -1.31
N CYS A 881 52.47 0.67 -1.76
CA CYS A 881 52.77 0.80 -3.18
C CYS A 881 53.83 -0.25 -3.56
N ARG A 882 53.56 -1.04 -4.59
CA ARG A 882 54.43 -1.24 -5.74
C ARG A 882 53.63 -1.81 -6.91
#